data_AF-A0A8J1IXL1-F1
#
_entry.id   AF-A0A8J1IXL1-F1
#
_cell.length_a   1.000
_cell.length_b   1.000
_cell.length_c   1.000
_cell.angle_alpha   90.00
_cell.angle_beta   90.00
_cell.angle_gamma   90.00
#
_symmetry.space_group_name_H-M   'P 1'
#
loop_
_entity.id
_entity.type
_entity.pdbx_description
1 polymer ?
#
loop_
_entity_poly.entity_id
_entity_poly.type
_entity_poly.pdbx_seq_one_letter_code
_entity_poly.pdbx_strand_id
1 'polypeptide(L)'
;MKKVQATLEFSLHFNQFQGLLPLKTGYYRIWASFSIPRSIPHSMEARIYRTSDGSEQPASISENVLRSCVFKIVDFEQGVRIDDVGIFSIIALLDESKIEETLNALEGKLIFNIYFRQRYLEFKNFEDMDLICSQEATVRFNLHGGIHTHMNVVFDNFSQLSFTIHGLLVVLQPALRSFPDKSSLFKKILPNWWTKTNVPTLESVIFGKAIKKKLAVDGKSSVIEGKYLQHAYRFLSALRSCLLLSYDGFYSYFSSVSETLPSPCKLELENLNMKARLSDLHDKVTEIEDPGDLAEAINASLLELSGELLNLWGTFLQFSLKREMEAFIEEKAREEKIGKLFFSTQHPRQGALTYDEKITQSHKWIYKEVKNSPRDSCSLECPGMDCVVRSPPVIFEDRYLDPNEGLQPICDGDTLIQVLFQNKGEVINREPIWVRYIHPANVSPPAGKQIQEDFRFPQVARPPVQKKDLEKRSSEDDGTHLIVCAHGLGGSHFDLMLVRHYIEAGVTDRDVDFLMSKSNMGPFSFWNIDYLAKNLLNEILNHIEIKKLTVSRISFIGFSLGNIIIRAVLCRPEFEAYLGKLHTFLSFGGPHMGVLYNSSTLLKIGLRCIQLQKSNVSVLQLGFRDHKDPRKTFLYQLSQKAGLEYFRNVVLVGSLQDKMVPYHSARMEMCKGALKSNTLGTVYSEMVRNVLEPVLKNKNCNFVRYDIALDQPNTFKSFIGTAGHTAMITSWQFLEQFFLNAALDYFE
;
A
#
# COMPACT_ATOMS: atom_id res chain seq x y z
N MET A 1 5.33 7.62 41.01
CA MET A 1 5.68 7.93 39.61
C MET A 1 5.46 9.41 39.39
N LYS A 2 6.48 10.11 38.89
CA LYS A 2 6.40 11.54 38.55
C LYS A 2 5.85 11.63 37.13
N LYS A 3 4.84 12.47 36.92
CA LYS A 3 4.11 12.56 35.66
C LYS A 3 4.44 13.88 34.97
N VAL A 4 4.55 13.83 33.65
CA VAL A 4 4.68 14.99 32.77
C VAL A 4 3.47 15.07 31.86
N GLN A 5 3.13 16.27 31.41
CA GLN A 5 2.04 16.48 30.47
C GLN A 5 2.63 16.74 29.07
N ALA A 6 2.26 15.88 28.12
CA ALA A 6 2.60 16.00 26.71
C ALA A 6 1.34 16.36 25.91
N THR A 7 1.48 17.30 24.96
CA THR A 7 0.43 17.60 23.98
C THR A 7 0.91 17.15 22.60
N LEU A 8 0.20 16.20 22.01
CA LEU A 8 0.38 15.75 20.64
C LEU A 8 -0.73 16.37 19.79
N GLU A 9 -0.40 16.99 18.67
CA GLU A 9 -1.39 17.43 17.69
C GLU A 9 -1.34 16.54 16.46
N PHE A 10 -2.51 16.12 15.98
CA PHE A 10 -2.69 15.37 14.74
C PHE A 10 -3.64 16.12 13.82
N SER A 11 -3.12 16.70 12.74
CA SER A 11 -3.91 17.28 11.65
C SER A 11 -4.31 16.19 10.66
N LEU A 12 -5.60 16.06 10.41
CA LEU A 12 -6.21 15.12 9.49
C LEU A 12 -6.90 15.90 8.36
N HIS A 13 -6.40 15.73 7.14
CA HIS A 13 -6.94 16.36 5.93
C HIS A 13 -7.63 15.32 5.07
N PHE A 14 -8.93 15.48 4.83
CA PHE A 14 -9.68 14.69 3.86
C PHE A 14 -9.45 15.25 2.45
N ASN A 15 -8.70 14.54 1.61
CA ASN A 15 -8.36 15.02 0.27
C ASN A 15 -9.52 14.74 -0.72
N GLN A 16 -9.80 13.46 -0.98
CA GLN A 16 -10.76 13.04 -2.00
C GLN A 16 -11.49 11.76 -1.61
N PHE A 17 -12.74 11.63 -2.03
CA PHE A 17 -13.53 10.41 -1.89
C PHE A 17 -14.02 9.92 -3.24
N GLN A 18 -13.84 8.63 -3.55
CA GLN A 18 -14.23 8.05 -4.83
C GLN A 18 -14.75 6.61 -4.69
N GLY A 19 -15.52 6.16 -5.68
CA GLY A 19 -15.88 4.75 -5.83
C GLY A 19 -14.90 4.03 -6.75
N LEU A 20 -14.35 2.90 -6.30
CA LEU A 20 -13.65 1.93 -7.16
C LEU A 20 -14.65 1.06 -7.95
N LEU A 21 -15.89 1.00 -7.46
CA LEU A 21 -17.07 0.45 -8.15
C LEU A 21 -18.22 1.48 -8.11
N PRO A 22 -19.24 1.35 -8.98
CA PRO A 22 -20.39 2.25 -8.99
C PRO A 22 -21.05 2.37 -7.61
N LEU A 23 -20.97 3.56 -7.01
CA LEU A 23 -21.61 3.90 -5.74
C LEU A 23 -23.05 4.36 -5.95
N LYS A 24 -23.87 4.31 -4.91
CA LYS A 24 -25.26 4.79 -4.99
C LYS A 24 -25.26 6.31 -5.16
N THR A 25 -25.98 6.83 -6.16
CA THR A 25 -26.22 8.27 -6.28
C THR A 25 -26.92 8.81 -5.02
N GLY A 26 -26.37 9.86 -4.43
CA GLY A 26 -26.92 10.46 -3.21
C GLY A 26 -25.92 11.34 -2.47
N TYR A 27 -26.22 11.60 -1.20
CA TYR A 27 -25.41 12.43 -0.31
C TYR A 27 -24.62 11.55 0.64
N TYR A 28 -23.38 11.93 0.87
CA TYR A 28 -22.41 11.22 1.68
C TYR A 28 -21.79 12.15 2.72
N ARG A 29 -21.35 11.56 3.82
CA ARG A 29 -20.60 12.25 4.87
C ARG A 29 -19.64 11.29 5.54
N ILE A 30 -18.44 11.76 5.90
CA ILE A 30 -17.42 10.95 6.56
C ILE A 30 -17.27 11.44 7.99
N TRP A 31 -17.29 10.51 8.95
CA TRP A 31 -16.97 10.79 10.34
C TRP A 31 -15.64 10.14 10.68
N ALA A 32 -14.70 10.90 11.22
CA ALA A 32 -13.44 10.38 11.77
C ALA A 32 -13.38 10.57 13.27
N SER A 33 -13.03 9.50 13.98
CA SER A 33 -12.66 9.54 15.39
C SER A 33 -11.24 9.05 15.59
N PHE A 34 -10.55 9.58 16.59
CA PHE A 34 -9.19 9.17 16.93
C PHE A 34 -9.15 8.64 18.37
N SER A 35 -8.33 7.63 18.61
CA SER A 35 -8.14 7.07 19.96
C SER A 35 -6.72 6.57 20.15
N ILE A 36 -6.21 6.65 21.38
CA ILE A 36 -4.91 6.08 21.77
C ILE A 36 -5.10 5.07 22.92
N PRO A 37 -4.08 4.24 23.24
CA PRO A 37 -4.23 3.18 24.22
C PRO A 37 -4.67 3.70 25.59
N ARG A 38 -5.68 3.05 26.18
CA ARG A 38 -6.24 3.44 27.49
C ARG A 38 -5.23 3.31 28.65
N SER A 39 -4.12 2.62 28.42
CA SER A 39 -2.99 2.52 29.37
C SER A 39 -2.31 3.87 29.61
N ILE A 40 -2.39 4.80 28.65
CA ILE A 40 -1.87 6.16 28.77
C ILE A 40 -3.03 7.06 29.23
N PRO A 41 -2.99 7.67 30.42
CA PRO A 41 -4.04 8.61 30.84
C PRO A 41 -4.01 9.87 29.97
N HIS A 42 -5.12 10.20 29.31
CA HIS A 42 -5.18 11.33 28.38
C HIS A 42 -6.57 11.97 28.32
N SER A 43 -6.62 13.18 27.77
CA SER A 43 -7.83 13.84 27.24
C SER A 43 -7.60 14.20 25.78
N MET A 44 -8.68 14.29 25.02
CA MET A 44 -8.64 14.64 23.60
C MET A 44 -9.60 15.80 23.35
N GLU A 45 -9.16 16.72 22.51
CA GLU A 45 -9.95 17.84 22.01
C GLU A 45 -9.82 17.88 20.49
N ALA A 46 -10.93 17.95 19.77
CA ALA A 46 -10.91 18.10 18.32
C ALA A 46 -11.34 19.52 17.92
N ARG A 47 -10.71 20.11 16.90
CA ARG A 47 -11.05 21.41 16.32
C ARG A 47 -11.00 21.39 14.79
N ILE A 48 -11.79 22.25 14.15
CA ILE A 48 -11.77 22.43 12.69
C ILE A 48 -10.68 23.44 12.37
N TYR A 49 -9.81 23.08 11.43
CA TYR A 49 -8.78 23.98 10.90
C TYR A 49 -9.23 24.62 9.59
N ARG A 50 -9.85 23.83 8.70
CA ARG A 50 -10.37 24.28 7.41
C ARG A 50 -11.61 23.47 7.03
N THR A 51 -12.54 24.11 6.35
CA THR A 51 -13.70 23.45 5.74
C THR A 51 -13.70 23.75 4.24
N SER A 52 -14.22 22.83 3.45
CA SER A 52 -14.48 23.04 2.02
C SER A 52 -15.44 24.22 1.81
N ASP A 53 -15.14 25.06 0.83
CA ASP A 53 -16.03 26.13 0.40
C ASP A 53 -17.18 25.57 -0.46
N GLY A 54 -18.40 26.06 -0.25
CA GLY A 54 -19.55 25.76 -1.12
C GLY A 54 -20.45 24.59 -0.71
N SER A 55 -20.19 23.92 0.42
CA SER A 55 -21.13 22.94 0.98
C SER A 55 -22.24 23.62 1.80
N GLU A 56 -23.48 23.17 1.66
CA GLU A 56 -24.61 23.61 2.50
C GLU A 56 -24.44 23.21 3.97
N GLN A 57 -23.70 22.13 4.23
CA GLN A 57 -23.31 21.69 5.56
C GLN A 57 -21.79 21.58 5.63
N PRO A 58 -21.10 22.56 6.25
CA PRO A 58 -19.65 22.50 6.40
C PRO A 58 -19.24 21.38 7.35
N ALA A 59 -17.92 21.16 7.43
CA ALA A 59 -17.37 20.28 8.44
C ALA A 59 -17.81 20.73 9.86
N SER A 60 -18.00 19.77 10.76
CA SER A 60 -18.44 20.03 12.13
C SER A 60 -17.77 19.08 13.12
N ILE A 61 -17.81 19.43 14.41
CA ILE A 61 -17.28 18.60 15.48
C ILE A 61 -18.36 18.34 16.52
N SER A 62 -18.48 17.09 16.93
CA SER A 62 -19.39 16.65 17.99
C SER A 62 -18.71 15.54 18.77
N GLU A 63 -18.60 15.69 20.09
CA GLU A 63 -17.97 14.69 20.98
C GLU A 63 -16.55 14.24 20.55
N ASN A 64 -15.73 15.20 20.07
CA ASN A 64 -14.40 14.93 19.48
C ASN A 64 -14.40 14.05 18.22
N VAL A 65 -15.54 13.93 17.54
CA VAL A 65 -15.64 13.30 16.22
C VAL A 65 -15.64 14.39 15.16
N LEU A 66 -14.69 14.30 14.21
CA LEU A 66 -14.65 15.16 13.04
C LEU A 66 -15.66 14.66 12.02
N ARG A 67 -16.65 15.49 11.67
CA ARG A 67 -17.64 15.20 10.63
C ARG A 67 -17.27 16.05 9.42
N SER A 68 -17.00 15.43 8.27
CA SER A 68 -16.77 16.16 7.01
C SER A 68 -17.98 17.02 6.64
N CYS A 69 -17.81 17.89 5.65
CA CYS A 69 -18.91 18.45 4.91
C CYS A 69 -19.76 17.36 4.25
N VAL A 70 -21.01 17.68 3.95
CA VAL A 70 -21.87 16.81 3.15
C VAL A 70 -21.54 17.01 1.68
N PHE A 71 -21.23 15.93 0.97
CA PHE A 71 -20.92 15.97 -0.45
C PHE A 71 -21.83 15.02 -1.23
N LYS A 72 -22.05 15.32 -2.52
CA LYS A 72 -22.98 14.59 -3.38
C LYS A 72 -22.23 13.79 -4.44
N ILE A 73 -22.60 12.54 -4.61
CA ILE A 73 -22.14 11.71 -5.73
C ILE A 73 -23.30 11.63 -6.73
N VAL A 74 -23.09 12.24 -7.90
CA VAL A 74 -24.06 12.27 -9.01
C VAL A 74 -23.65 11.32 -10.12
N ASP A 75 -22.36 11.33 -10.44
CA ASP A 75 -21.75 10.56 -11.52
C ASP A 75 -20.62 9.67 -10.96
N PHE A 76 -20.40 8.52 -11.61
CA PHE A 76 -19.57 7.43 -11.10
C PHE A 76 -18.08 7.61 -11.41
N GLU A 77 -17.72 8.52 -12.31
CA GLU A 77 -16.40 8.55 -12.94
C GLU A 77 -15.42 9.57 -12.34
N GLN A 78 -15.86 10.48 -11.46
CA GLN A 78 -14.98 11.48 -10.86
C GLN A 78 -15.04 11.46 -9.34
N GLY A 79 -13.90 11.26 -8.70
CA GLY A 79 -13.77 11.36 -7.25
C GLY A 79 -14.07 12.78 -6.77
N VAL A 80 -14.79 12.89 -5.65
CA VAL A 80 -15.22 14.15 -5.06
C VAL A 80 -14.14 14.68 -4.13
N ARG A 81 -13.60 15.87 -4.41
CA ARG A 81 -12.66 16.55 -3.49
C ARG A 81 -13.43 17.03 -2.25
N ILE A 82 -12.92 16.70 -1.06
CA ILE A 82 -13.53 17.07 0.21
C ILE A 82 -12.85 18.34 0.76
N ASP A 83 -11.53 18.32 0.92
CA ASP A 83 -10.71 19.46 1.37
C ASP A 83 -10.99 19.98 2.79
N ASP A 84 -11.58 19.14 3.66
CA ASP A 84 -11.79 19.46 5.07
C ASP A 84 -10.58 19.06 5.92
N VAL A 85 -10.22 19.89 6.90
CA VAL A 85 -9.07 19.66 7.80
C VAL A 85 -9.52 19.79 9.25
N GLY A 86 -9.31 18.74 10.03
CA GLY A 86 -9.52 18.75 11.48
C GLY A 86 -8.23 18.45 12.24
N ILE A 87 -8.09 19.01 13.44
CA ILE A 87 -6.95 18.78 14.33
C ILE A 87 -7.45 18.08 15.59
N PHE A 88 -6.84 16.94 15.92
CA PHE A 88 -6.99 16.25 17.21
C PHE A 88 -5.81 16.61 18.11
N SER A 89 -6.08 17.28 19.22
CA SER A 89 -5.09 17.59 20.26
C SER A 89 -5.23 16.58 21.41
N ILE A 90 -4.22 15.74 21.60
CA ILE A 90 -4.15 14.75 22.68
C ILE A 90 -3.26 15.26 23.80
N ILE A 91 -3.85 15.44 24.97
CA ILE A 91 -3.14 15.85 26.18
C ILE A 91 -2.94 14.59 27.03
N ALA A 92 -1.73 14.03 26.99
CA ALA A 92 -1.36 12.78 27.64
C ALA A 92 -0.50 13.01 28.90
N LEU A 93 -0.69 12.17 29.92
CA LEU A 93 0.21 12.08 31.05
C LEU A 93 1.20 10.94 30.90
N LEU A 94 2.48 11.27 30.84
CA LEU A 94 3.57 10.31 30.64
C LEU A 94 4.41 10.17 31.91
N ASP A 95 5.15 9.06 32.02
CA ASP A 95 6.20 8.92 33.03
C ASP A 95 7.45 9.68 32.56
N GLU A 96 7.98 10.56 33.41
CA GLU A 96 9.20 11.35 33.15
C GLU A 96 10.38 10.50 32.66
N SER A 97 10.51 9.28 33.17
CA SER A 97 11.63 8.39 32.86
C SER A 97 11.47 7.60 31.55
N LYS A 98 10.27 7.63 30.95
CA LYS A 98 9.91 6.80 29.78
C LYS A 98 9.22 7.59 28.68
N ILE A 99 9.45 8.91 28.59
CA ILE A 99 8.77 9.77 27.62
C ILE A 99 9.01 9.28 26.20
N GLU A 100 10.28 9.13 25.81
CA GLU A 100 10.67 8.68 24.47
C GLU A 100 10.18 7.25 24.15
N GLU A 101 10.40 6.29 25.06
CA GLU A 101 9.92 4.91 24.93
C GLU A 101 8.41 4.86 24.73
N THR A 102 7.65 5.63 25.52
CA THR A 102 6.18 5.64 25.47
C THR A 102 5.66 6.30 24.19
N LEU A 103 6.29 7.39 23.74
CA LEU A 103 5.87 8.10 22.52
C LEU A 103 6.23 7.32 21.26
N ASN A 104 7.40 6.70 21.18
CA ASN A 104 7.79 5.89 20.03
C ASN A 104 7.03 4.55 19.95
N ALA A 105 6.51 4.05 21.07
CA ALA A 105 5.62 2.89 21.11
C ALA A 105 4.13 3.26 21.01
N LEU A 106 3.79 4.53 20.78
CA LEU A 106 2.42 5.00 20.75
C LEU A 106 1.74 4.59 19.43
N GLU A 107 0.76 3.70 19.54
CA GLU A 107 -0.13 3.31 18.43
C GLU A 107 -1.54 3.89 18.64
N GLY A 108 -1.90 4.89 17.84
CA GLY A 108 -3.24 5.43 17.74
C GLY A 108 -4.11 4.68 16.73
N LYS A 109 -5.43 4.82 16.84
CA LYS A 109 -6.42 4.27 15.93
C LYS A 109 -7.35 5.37 15.44
N LEU A 110 -7.34 5.61 14.13
CA LEU A 110 -8.31 6.41 13.41
C LEU A 110 -9.43 5.50 12.92
N ILE A 111 -10.69 5.88 13.15
CA ILE A 111 -11.85 5.15 12.66
C ILE A 111 -12.64 6.08 11.75
N PHE A 112 -12.81 5.67 10.50
CA PHE A 112 -13.58 6.36 9.48
C PHE A 112 -14.92 5.66 9.30
N ASN A 113 -16.01 6.41 9.37
CA ASN A 113 -17.37 5.92 9.14
C ASN A 113 -17.98 6.69 7.98
N ILE A 114 -18.50 5.98 6.98
CA ILE A 114 -19.17 6.57 5.82
C ILE A 114 -20.67 6.48 6.04
N TYR A 115 -21.31 7.63 5.99
CA TYR A 115 -22.74 7.80 6.09
C TYR A 115 -23.32 8.18 4.73
N PHE A 116 -24.53 7.71 4.44
CA PHE A 116 -25.21 7.93 3.16
C PHE A 116 -26.70 8.19 3.32
N ARG A 117 -27.25 8.98 2.39
CA ARG A 117 -28.70 9.14 2.21
C ARG A 117 -29.06 9.48 0.77
N GLN A 118 -30.14 8.89 0.25
CA GLN A 118 -30.50 8.98 -1.16
C GLN A 118 -31.32 10.23 -1.55
N ARG A 119 -32.24 10.70 -0.70
CA ARG A 119 -33.16 11.81 -1.02
C ARG A 119 -32.76 13.10 -0.31
N TYR A 120 -32.85 14.21 -1.06
CA TYR A 120 -32.62 15.58 -0.59
C TYR A 120 -33.62 15.91 0.54
N LEU A 121 -34.93 15.94 0.26
CA LEU A 121 -35.97 16.75 0.93
C LEU A 121 -36.25 16.65 2.48
N GLU A 122 -35.37 16.07 3.30
CA GLU A 122 -35.51 15.99 4.78
C GLU A 122 -34.41 16.76 5.55
N PHE A 123 -33.93 17.89 5.00
CA PHE A 123 -32.73 18.67 5.41
C PHE A 123 -32.60 19.18 6.84
N LYS A 124 -33.59 19.01 7.71
CA LYS A 124 -33.50 19.65 9.03
C LYS A 124 -32.59 18.91 10.00
N ASN A 125 -32.40 17.59 9.85
CA ASN A 125 -31.53 16.80 10.72
C ASN A 125 -30.63 15.83 9.92
N PHE A 126 -29.35 16.18 9.76
CA PHE A 126 -28.33 15.31 9.16
C PHE A 126 -27.73 14.31 10.16
N GLU A 127 -28.32 14.20 11.35
CA GLU A 127 -27.94 13.18 12.34
C GLU A 127 -28.54 11.80 11.99
N ASP A 128 -29.50 11.72 11.07
CA ASP A 128 -30.22 10.48 10.71
C ASP A 128 -29.64 9.75 9.49
N MET A 129 -28.43 10.06 9.03
CA MET A 129 -27.83 9.35 7.89
C MET A 129 -27.52 7.88 8.23
N ASP A 130 -27.57 7.00 7.23
CA ASP A 130 -27.31 5.57 7.42
C ASP A 130 -25.80 5.28 7.33
N LEU A 131 -25.24 4.63 8.35
CA LEU A 131 -23.89 4.09 8.31
C LEU A 131 -23.80 2.97 7.25
N ILE A 132 -22.99 3.18 6.21
CA ILE A 132 -22.75 2.16 5.17
C ILE A 132 -21.59 1.26 5.56
N CYS A 133 -20.46 1.87 5.95
CA CYS A 133 -19.23 1.14 6.20
C CYS A 133 -18.34 1.90 7.18
N SER A 134 -17.49 1.13 7.86
CA SER A 134 -16.53 1.61 8.85
C SER A 134 -15.17 1.02 8.52
N GLN A 135 -14.11 1.81 8.67
CA GLN A 135 -12.75 1.34 8.45
C GLN A 135 -11.79 1.96 9.46
N GLU A 136 -10.86 1.16 9.97
CA GLU A 136 -9.84 1.58 10.92
C GLU A 136 -8.46 1.71 10.24
N ALA A 137 -7.74 2.77 10.59
CA ALA A 137 -6.33 2.97 10.32
C ALA A 137 -5.55 3.12 11.63
N THR A 138 -4.49 2.34 11.80
CA THR A 138 -3.50 2.43 12.87
C THR A 138 -2.45 3.47 12.53
N VAL A 139 -2.15 4.34 13.48
CA VAL A 139 -1.20 5.46 13.38
C VAL A 139 -0.09 5.22 14.38
N ARG A 140 1.15 5.05 13.92
CA ARG A 140 2.33 4.93 14.79
C ARG A 140 3.05 6.26 14.87
N PHE A 141 3.20 6.77 16.08
CA PHE A 141 3.86 8.05 16.33
C PHE A 141 5.36 7.86 16.56
N ASN A 142 6.17 8.83 16.13
CA ASN A 142 7.61 8.89 16.38
C ASN A 142 7.97 10.27 16.96
N LEU A 143 8.73 10.28 18.05
CA LEU A 143 9.21 11.51 18.69
C LEU A 143 10.17 12.32 17.80
N HIS A 144 11.00 11.65 16.98
CA HIS A 144 12.08 12.23 16.19
C HIS A 144 11.61 12.88 14.89
N GLY A 145 10.54 13.66 14.96
CA GLY A 145 9.97 14.39 13.82
C GLY A 145 8.52 14.08 13.52
N GLY A 146 7.83 13.29 14.35
CA GLY A 146 6.40 13.08 14.22
C GLY A 146 6.01 12.09 13.12
N ILE A 147 4.85 12.32 12.52
CA ILE A 147 4.30 11.54 11.41
C ILE A 147 3.79 12.48 10.33
N HIS A 148 4.18 12.28 9.08
CA HIS A 148 3.72 13.10 7.95
C HIS A 148 3.59 12.22 6.72
N THR A 149 2.38 11.72 6.45
CA THR A 149 2.19 10.76 5.38
C THR A 149 0.77 10.75 4.84
N HIS A 150 0.62 10.13 3.67
CA HIS A 150 -0.62 10.02 2.92
C HIS A 150 -1.13 8.57 2.89
N MET A 151 -2.45 8.39 2.90
CA MET A 151 -3.05 7.08 2.77
C MET A 151 -4.40 7.10 2.05
N ASN A 152 -4.56 6.11 1.18
CA ASN A 152 -5.85 5.72 0.62
C ASN A 152 -6.49 4.62 1.48
N VAL A 153 -7.67 4.91 2.02
CA VAL A 153 -8.51 3.96 2.76
C VAL A 153 -9.65 3.50 1.86
N VAL A 154 -9.50 2.32 1.29
CA VAL A 154 -10.55 1.52 0.66
C VAL A 154 -11.49 0.84 1.67
N PHE A 155 -12.79 1.08 1.56
CA PHE A 155 -13.83 0.49 2.40
C PHE A 155 -14.43 -0.77 1.75
N ASP A 156 -15.13 -1.59 2.53
CA ASP A 156 -15.77 -2.85 2.07
C ASP A 156 -16.77 -2.67 0.93
N ASN A 157 -17.34 -1.47 0.78
CA ASN A 157 -18.23 -1.12 -0.33
C ASN A 157 -17.47 -0.71 -1.61
N PHE A 158 -16.15 -0.92 -1.65
CA PHE A 158 -15.24 -0.48 -2.73
C PHE A 158 -15.27 1.03 -2.95
N SER A 159 -15.53 1.83 -1.91
CA SER A 159 -15.20 3.25 -1.92
C SER A 159 -13.80 3.48 -1.37
N GLN A 160 -13.17 4.59 -1.73
CA GLN A 160 -11.84 4.97 -1.27
C GLN A 160 -11.87 6.41 -0.75
N LEU A 161 -11.30 6.62 0.43
CA LEU A 161 -10.98 7.92 1.01
C LEU A 161 -9.47 8.13 0.95
N SER A 162 -9.04 9.12 0.18
CA SER A 162 -7.70 9.66 0.21
C SER A 162 -7.60 10.69 1.34
N PHE A 163 -6.65 10.51 2.25
CA PHE A 163 -6.41 11.44 3.35
C PHE A 163 -4.93 11.59 3.68
N THR A 164 -4.58 12.75 4.23
CA THR A 164 -3.23 13.06 4.70
C THR A 164 -3.27 13.31 6.21
N ILE A 165 -2.29 12.76 6.93
CA ILE A 165 -2.13 12.98 8.36
C ILE A 165 -0.75 13.54 8.68
N HIS A 166 -0.75 14.58 9.50
CA HIS A 166 0.43 15.13 10.12
C HIS A 166 0.28 15.07 11.63
N GLY A 167 1.28 14.61 12.36
CA GLY A 167 1.25 14.57 13.82
C GLY A 167 2.58 14.90 14.44
N LEU A 168 2.59 15.70 15.51
CA LEU A 168 3.81 16.18 16.15
C LEU A 168 3.63 16.31 17.67
N LEU A 169 4.70 16.11 18.43
CA LEU A 169 4.77 16.53 19.84
C LEU A 169 5.01 18.04 19.86
N VAL A 170 4.02 18.82 20.29
CA VAL A 170 4.08 20.28 20.24
C VAL A 170 4.33 20.94 21.59
N VAL A 171 3.94 20.30 22.71
CA VAL A 171 4.14 20.84 24.06
C VAL A 171 4.55 19.73 25.01
N LEU A 172 5.54 20.01 25.87
CA LEU A 172 5.92 19.13 26.96
C LEU A 172 6.18 19.98 28.22
N GLN A 173 5.36 19.76 29.26
CA GLN A 173 5.35 20.61 30.45
C GLN A 173 5.09 19.82 31.75
N PRO A 174 5.36 20.40 32.93
CA PRO A 174 4.98 19.82 34.21
C PRO A 174 3.48 19.47 34.29
N ALA A 175 3.15 18.32 34.89
CA ALA A 175 1.76 17.86 34.99
C ALA A 175 0.96 18.62 36.06
N LEU A 176 0.33 19.71 35.65
CA LEU A 176 -0.51 20.56 36.52
C LEU A 176 -2.01 20.18 36.48
N ARG A 177 -2.43 19.25 35.60
CA ARG A 177 -3.81 18.74 35.54
C ARG A 177 -3.92 17.36 36.21
N SER A 178 -4.93 17.16 37.07
CA SER A 178 -5.28 15.85 37.62
C SER A 178 -6.30 15.14 36.72
N PHE A 179 -6.01 13.91 36.29
CA PHE A 179 -6.96 13.09 35.55
C PHE A 179 -7.74 12.19 36.53
N PRO A 180 -9.05 11.99 36.34
CA PRO A 180 -9.83 11.09 37.18
C PRO A 180 -9.33 9.66 37.01
N ASP A 181 -8.84 9.09 38.11
CA ASP A 181 -8.34 7.72 38.17
C ASP A 181 -9.53 6.76 38.06
N LYS A 182 -9.72 6.12 36.89
CA LYS A 182 -10.87 5.22 36.61
C LYS A 182 -10.76 3.87 37.34
N SER A 183 -9.64 3.57 37.98
CA SER A 183 -9.43 2.34 38.76
C SER A 183 -9.50 2.60 40.27
N SER A 184 -10.69 2.80 40.82
CA SER A 184 -10.90 2.56 42.25
C SER A 184 -12.37 2.37 42.56
N LEU A 185 -12.85 1.12 42.51
CA LEU A 185 -14.12 0.73 43.14
C LEU A 185 -14.15 1.09 44.65
N PHE A 186 -12.98 1.32 45.26
CA PHE A 186 -12.81 1.76 46.65
C PHE A 186 -13.19 3.23 46.92
N LYS A 187 -13.35 4.10 45.90
CA LYS A 187 -13.74 5.51 46.10
C LYS A 187 -15.24 5.73 46.34
N LYS A 188 -16.07 4.69 46.28
CA LYS A 188 -17.53 4.78 46.54
C LYS A 188 -17.91 4.71 48.04
N ILE A 189 -16.96 4.50 48.95
CA ILE A 189 -17.25 4.23 50.38
C ILE A 189 -16.73 5.34 51.34
N LEU A 190 -16.09 6.41 50.84
CA LEU A 190 -15.52 7.47 51.69
C LEU A 190 -16.26 8.82 51.53
N PRO A 191 -16.45 9.60 52.63
CA PRO A 191 -17.17 10.87 52.61
C PRO A 191 -16.47 11.95 51.78
N ASN A 192 -17.27 12.81 51.13
CA ASN A 192 -16.87 13.83 50.12
C ASN A 192 -15.75 14.81 50.51
N TRP A 193 -15.36 14.91 51.79
CA TRP A 193 -14.23 15.75 52.21
C TRP A 193 -12.85 15.09 52.01
N TRP A 194 -12.81 13.77 51.71
CA TRP A 194 -11.57 12.99 51.44
C TRP A 194 -11.24 12.86 49.94
N THR A 195 -12.10 13.35 49.04
CA THR A 195 -11.97 13.19 47.58
C THR A 195 -11.59 14.47 46.83
N LYS A 196 -10.92 15.43 47.48
CA LYS A 196 -10.23 16.50 46.74
C LYS A 196 -9.02 15.89 46.03
N THR A 197 -9.09 15.75 44.70
CA THR A 197 -7.90 15.56 43.87
C THR A 197 -7.01 16.79 44.03
N ASN A 198 -6.01 16.71 44.92
CA ASN A 198 -5.03 17.77 45.08
C ASN A 198 -4.28 17.95 43.75
N VAL A 199 -4.51 19.08 43.08
CA VAL A 199 -3.69 19.54 41.97
C VAL A 199 -2.27 19.75 42.51
N PRO A 200 -1.25 19.06 42.00
CA PRO A 200 0.11 19.24 42.48
C PRO A 200 0.59 20.66 42.17
N THR A 201 1.30 21.28 43.11
CA THR A 201 1.94 22.59 42.88
C THR A 201 3.13 22.42 41.92
N LEU A 202 3.46 23.46 41.15
CA LEU A 202 4.57 23.45 40.21
C LEU A 202 5.89 23.03 40.88
N GLU A 203 6.19 23.61 42.05
CA GLU A 203 7.33 23.21 42.88
C GLU A 203 7.33 21.71 43.19
N SER A 204 6.19 21.13 43.56
CA SER A 204 6.09 19.70 43.93
C SER A 204 6.30 18.75 42.75
N VAL A 205 6.06 19.20 41.52
CA VAL A 205 6.32 18.42 40.31
C VAL A 205 7.79 18.50 39.92
N ILE A 206 8.37 19.71 39.91
CA ILE A 206 9.74 19.97 39.48
C ILE A 206 10.78 19.46 40.49
N PHE A 207 10.54 19.67 41.79
CA PHE A 207 11.47 19.23 42.84
C PHE A 207 11.05 17.91 43.51
N GLY A 208 9.77 17.51 43.41
CA GLY A 208 9.20 16.29 44.00
C GLY A 208 8.36 16.52 45.26
N LYS A 209 7.48 15.55 45.61
CA LYS A 209 6.42 15.63 46.64
C LYS A 209 6.84 15.93 48.10
N ALA A 210 8.13 16.13 48.39
CA ALA A 210 8.63 16.34 49.75
C ALA A 210 9.88 17.24 49.75
N ILE A 211 9.75 18.46 49.23
CA ILE A 211 10.82 19.47 49.31
C ILE A 211 11.10 19.77 50.79
N LYS A 212 12.31 19.49 51.27
CA LYS A 212 12.79 20.02 52.54
C LYS A 212 13.54 21.31 52.24
N LYS A 213 12.94 22.45 52.58
CA LYS A 213 13.57 23.78 52.53
C LYS A 213 14.55 23.87 53.71
N LYS A 214 15.84 24.11 53.45
CA LYS A 214 16.85 24.32 54.51
C LYS A 214 16.92 25.83 54.77
N LEU A 215 16.94 26.28 56.02
CA LEU A 215 17.18 27.70 56.30
C LEU A 215 18.59 28.08 55.81
N ALA A 216 18.68 29.16 55.05
CA ALA A 216 19.94 29.74 54.63
C ALA A 216 20.72 30.27 55.84
N VAL A 217 22.01 30.55 55.62
CA VAL A 217 22.95 31.05 56.64
C VAL A 217 22.50 32.42 57.20
N ASP A 218 21.65 33.15 56.50
CA ASP A 218 21.09 34.45 56.90
C ASP A 218 19.86 34.36 57.84
N GLY A 219 19.30 33.16 58.05
CA GLY A 219 18.09 32.92 58.85
C GLY A 219 16.78 33.47 58.25
N LYS A 220 16.78 34.01 57.03
CA LYS A 220 15.64 34.66 56.37
C LYS A 220 15.25 33.99 55.04
N SER A 221 16.19 33.43 54.30
CA SER A 221 15.94 32.77 53.02
C SER A 221 15.96 31.24 53.16
N SER A 222 15.34 30.52 52.22
CA SER A 222 15.32 29.06 52.18
C SER A 222 16.15 28.53 51.02
N VAL A 223 17.16 27.70 51.29
CA VAL A 223 18.02 27.05 50.29
C VAL A 223 17.51 25.63 50.00
N ILE A 224 17.52 25.27 48.71
CA ILE A 224 17.15 23.93 48.21
C ILE A 224 18.29 22.95 48.52
N GLU A 225 17.98 21.78 49.12
CA GLU A 225 19.02 20.73 49.23
C GLU A 225 19.45 20.25 47.84
N GLY A 226 20.76 20.08 47.63
CA GLY A 226 21.33 19.77 46.32
C GLY A 226 20.74 18.56 45.59
N LYS A 227 20.16 17.59 46.30
CA LYS A 227 19.45 16.44 45.69
C LYS A 227 18.14 16.83 44.96
N TYR A 228 17.42 17.84 45.44
CA TYR A 228 16.21 18.35 44.79
C TYR A 228 16.56 19.25 43.61
N LEU A 229 17.64 20.03 43.75
CA LEU A 229 18.19 20.85 42.66
C LEU A 229 18.68 19.96 41.50
N GLN A 230 19.44 18.91 41.81
CA GLN A 230 19.89 17.92 40.83
C GLN A 230 18.72 17.22 40.14
N HIS A 231 17.62 16.97 40.87
CA HIS A 231 16.42 16.43 40.26
C HIS A 231 15.76 17.42 39.30
N ALA A 232 15.60 18.69 39.68
CA ALA A 232 15.01 19.72 38.83
C ALA A 232 15.80 19.92 37.51
N TYR A 233 17.13 19.91 37.57
CA TYR A 233 17.95 19.98 36.36
C TYR A 233 17.86 18.73 35.49
N ARG A 234 17.79 17.54 36.09
CA ARG A 234 17.54 16.30 35.32
C ARG A 234 16.17 16.33 34.66
N PHE A 235 15.15 16.80 35.37
CA PHE A 235 13.79 16.99 34.86
C PHE A 235 13.81 17.93 33.64
N LEU A 236 14.36 19.14 33.80
CA LEU A 236 14.51 20.10 32.70
C LEU A 236 15.26 19.48 31.52
N SER A 237 16.39 18.83 31.77
CA SER A 237 17.21 18.20 30.73
C SER A 237 16.45 17.12 29.96
N ALA A 238 15.67 16.28 30.63
CA ALA A 238 14.91 15.21 30.00
C ALA A 238 13.80 15.76 29.09
N LEU A 239 13.00 16.70 29.58
CA LEU A 239 11.91 17.30 28.80
C LEU A 239 12.44 18.11 27.62
N ARG A 240 13.48 18.92 27.85
CA ARG A 240 14.15 19.69 26.80
C ARG A 240 14.72 18.80 25.72
N SER A 241 15.36 17.69 26.08
CA SER A 241 15.91 16.74 25.10
C SER A 241 14.81 16.18 24.20
N CYS A 242 13.67 15.79 24.78
CA CYS A 242 12.54 15.29 23.99
C CYS A 242 11.96 16.36 23.04
N LEU A 243 11.82 17.61 23.51
CA LEU A 243 11.35 18.72 22.68
C LEU A 243 12.32 19.05 21.55
N LEU A 244 13.63 18.99 21.81
CA LEU A 244 14.66 19.18 20.79
C LEU A 244 14.66 18.08 19.75
N LEU A 245 14.50 16.81 20.16
CA LEU A 245 14.37 15.70 19.20
C LEU A 245 13.14 15.88 18.28
N SER A 246 12.02 16.35 18.83
CA SER A 246 10.83 16.71 18.06
C SER A 246 11.11 17.86 17.08
N TYR A 247 11.72 18.95 17.56
CA TYR A 247 12.04 20.12 16.74
C TYR A 247 13.05 19.82 15.64
N ASP A 248 14.22 19.25 15.97
CA ASP A 248 15.30 19.00 15.03
C ASP A 248 14.87 17.99 13.95
N GLY A 249 14.16 16.93 14.37
CA GLY A 249 13.61 15.93 13.45
C GLY A 249 12.58 16.54 12.50
N PHE A 250 11.65 17.33 13.04
CA PHE A 250 10.61 17.98 12.23
C PHE A 250 11.15 19.06 11.31
N TYR A 251 12.09 19.90 11.79
CA TYR A 251 12.76 20.92 10.98
C TYR A 251 13.55 20.28 9.83
N SER A 252 14.26 19.18 10.10
CA SER A 252 14.98 18.42 9.07
C SER A 252 14.03 17.86 8.02
N TYR A 253 12.90 17.29 8.46
CA TYR A 253 11.84 16.83 7.55
C TYR A 253 11.30 17.99 6.70
N PHE A 254 10.86 19.08 7.33
CA PHE A 254 10.24 20.20 6.63
C PHE A 254 11.22 20.88 5.65
N SER A 255 12.48 21.04 6.05
CA SER A 255 13.54 21.58 5.18
C SER A 255 13.78 20.68 3.98
N SER A 256 13.91 19.36 4.19
CA SER A 256 14.09 18.40 3.11
C SER A 256 12.95 18.46 2.09
N VAL A 257 11.70 18.57 2.57
CA VAL A 257 10.55 18.67 1.65
C VAL A 257 10.52 20.02 0.92
N SER A 258 10.78 21.12 1.63
CA SER A 258 10.84 22.47 1.02
C SER A 258 11.90 22.54 -0.09
N GLU A 259 13.07 21.92 0.10
CA GLU A 259 14.16 21.92 -0.88
C GLU A 259 13.82 21.13 -2.16
N THR A 260 13.04 20.06 -2.04
CA THR A 260 12.60 19.21 -3.16
C THR A 260 11.51 19.84 -4.02
N LEU A 261 10.79 20.85 -3.51
CA LEU A 261 9.71 21.49 -4.24
C LEU A 261 10.21 22.44 -5.35
N PRO A 262 9.43 22.65 -6.43
CA PRO A 262 9.77 23.60 -7.49
C PRO A 262 9.98 25.03 -6.94
N SER A 263 10.84 25.81 -7.60
CA SER A 263 11.27 27.16 -7.18
C SER A 263 10.16 28.13 -6.69
N PRO A 264 8.95 28.23 -7.29
CA PRO A 264 7.92 29.14 -6.76
C PRO A 264 7.30 28.68 -5.43
N CYS A 265 7.48 27.41 -5.06
CA CYS A 265 6.91 26.81 -3.85
C CYS A 265 7.92 26.65 -2.71
N LYS A 266 9.20 26.93 -2.93
CA LYS A 266 10.22 26.85 -1.87
C LYS A 266 9.95 27.85 -0.76
N LEU A 267 10.06 27.39 0.48
CA LEU A 267 10.00 28.23 1.66
C LEU A 267 11.39 28.32 2.29
N GLU A 268 11.91 29.54 2.47
CA GLU A 268 13.11 29.77 3.25
C GLU A 268 12.76 29.66 4.74
N LEU A 269 13.23 28.58 5.38
CA LEU A 269 13.06 28.37 6.81
C LEU A 269 14.20 29.05 7.55
N GLU A 270 13.88 29.95 8.49
CA GLU A 270 14.89 30.49 9.40
C GLU A 270 15.46 29.36 10.27
N ASN A 271 16.76 29.10 10.14
CA ASN A 271 17.44 28.12 10.99
C ASN A 271 17.75 28.78 12.35
N LEU A 272 16.80 28.65 13.27
CA LEU A 272 17.02 29.04 14.66
C LEU A 272 17.94 28.00 15.30
N ASN A 273 19.14 28.42 15.73
CA ASN A 273 20.02 27.58 16.54
C ASN A 273 19.44 27.40 17.95
N MET A 274 18.38 26.59 18.04
CA MET A 274 17.62 26.29 19.25
C MET A 274 18.53 25.72 20.34
N LYS A 275 19.56 24.94 19.94
CA LYS A 275 20.54 24.38 20.86
C LYS A 275 21.36 25.46 21.58
N ALA A 276 21.81 26.49 20.85
CA ALA A 276 22.54 27.63 21.41
C ALA A 276 21.63 28.52 22.28
N ARG A 277 20.46 28.92 21.76
CA ARG A 277 19.49 29.75 22.50
C ARG A 277 19.06 29.12 23.83
N LEU A 278 18.99 27.80 23.86
CA LEU A 278 18.70 27.08 25.08
C LEU A 278 19.90 26.87 26.02
N SER A 279 21.14 26.93 25.51
CA SER A 279 22.32 26.96 26.38
C SER A 279 22.27 28.21 27.25
N ASP A 280 22.02 29.37 26.62
CA ASP A 280 21.87 30.64 27.32
C ASP A 280 20.72 30.63 28.34
N LEU A 281 19.60 29.98 28.03
CA LEU A 281 18.48 29.81 28.98
C LEU A 281 18.84 28.88 30.14
N HIS A 282 19.69 27.86 29.92
CA HIS A 282 20.16 26.99 31.00
C HIS A 282 21.03 27.77 31.98
N ASP A 283 21.97 28.56 31.47
CA ASP A 283 22.87 29.37 32.28
C ASP A 283 22.06 30.34 33.17
N LYS A 284 21.05 31.02 32.59
CA LYS A 284 20.11 31.88 33.33
C LYS A 284 19.33 31.15 34.42
N VAL A 285 18.89 29.91 34.15
CA VAL A 285 18.14 29.10 35.13
C VAL A 285 19.05 28.60 36.26
N THR A 286 20.36 28.43 36.01
CA THR A 286 21.32 28.04 37.05
C THR A 286 21.70 29.17 38.01
N GLU A 287 21.42 30.42 37.66
CA GLU A 287 21.68 31.60 38.50
C GLU A 287 20.57 31.89 39.53
N ILE A 288 19.43 31.19 39.46
CA ILE A 288 18.27 31.44 40.34
C ILE A 288 18.38 30.63 41.63
N GLU A 289 18.39 31.34 42.76
CA GLU A 289 18.50 30.72 44.09
C GLU A 289 17.14 30.42 44.75
N ASP A 290 16.09 31.20 44.44
CA ASP A 290 14.76 31.00 45.01
C ASP A 290 14.04 29.79 44.38
N PRO A 291 13.46 28.87 45.17
CA PRO A 291 12.80 27.68 44.64
C PRO A 291 11.56 27.96 43.80
N GLY A 292 10.77 28.97 44.16
CA GLY A 292 9.55 29.34 43.45
C GLY A 292 9.91 29.94 42.09
N ASP A 293 10.81 30.91 42.10
CA ASP A 293 11.31 31.58 40.89
C ASP A 293 12.01 30.58 39.96
N LEU A 294 12.78 29.62 40.52
CA LEU A 294 13.44 28.56 39.74
C LEU A 294 12.41 27.62 39.08
N ALA A 295 11.35 27.24 39.80
CA ALA A 295 10.29 26.39 39.23
C ALA A 295 9.56 27.10 38.08
N GLU A 296 9.27 28.39 38.24
CA GLU A 296 8.66 29.22 37.21
C GLU A 296 9.58 29.40 36.00
N ALA A 297 10.87 29.67 36.21
CA ALA A 297 11.85 29.82 35.14
C ALA A 297 12.04 28.53 34.33
N ILE A 298 12.09 27.37 35.00
CA ILE A 298 12.12 26.06 34.33
C ILE A 298 10.89 25.86 33.45
N ASN A 299 9.70 26.16 33.98
CA ASN A 299 8.46 26.01 33.22
C ASN A 299 8.38 27.01 32.05
N ALA A 300 8.79 28.25 32.26
CA ALA A 300 8.85 29.28 31.23
C ALA A 300 9.78 28.89 30.07
N SER A 301 10.96 28.32 30.38
CA SER A 301 11.90 27.84 29.37
C SER A 301 11.31 26.71 28.51
N LEU A 302 10.57 25.77 29.12
CA LEU A 302 9.88 24.69 28.40
C LEU A 302 8.73 25.22 27.52
N LEU A 303 8.00 26.23 28.01
CA LEU A 303 6.93 26.88 27.26
C LEU A 303 7.46 27.72 26.09
N GLU A 304 8.60 28.38 26.24
CA GLU A 304 9.26 29.11 25.14
C GLU A 304 9.58 28.16 23.98
N LEU A 305 10.19 27.00 24.26
CA LEU A 305 10.44 25.98 23.23
C LEU A 305 9.19 25.42 22.60
N SER A 306 8.19 25.14 23.43
CA SER A 306 6.90 24.67 22.94
C SER A 306 6.24 25.71 22.03
N GLY A 307 6.42 27.01 22.33
CA GLY A 307 5.96 28.12 21.50
C GLY A 307 6.64 28.19 20.14
N GLU A 308 7.97 28.06 20.09
CA GLU A 308 8.73 28.02 18.83
C GLU A 308 8.33 26.81 17.96
N LEU A 309 8.17 25.64 18.60
CA LEU A 309 7.72 24.42 17.92
C LEU A 309 6.29 24.57 17.39
N LEU A 310 5.38 25.18 18.16
CA LEU A 310 4.02 25.50 17.73
C LEU A 310 3.99 26.49 16.56
N ASN A 311 4.88 27.48 16.53
CA ASN A 311 5.00 28.43 15.43
C ASN A 311 5.46 27.74 14.14
N LEU A 312 6.50 26.90 14.23
CA LEU A 312 6.99 26.10 13.10
C LEU A 312 5.90 25.15 12.60
N TRP A 313 5.21 24.48 13.52
CA TRP A 313 4.08 23.60 13.23
C TRP A 313 2.93 24.32 12.53
N GLY A 314 2.53 25.50 13.02
CA GLY A 314 1.49 26.31 12.39
C GLY A 314 1.86 26.75 10.97
N THR A 315 3.12 27.14 10.75
CA THR A 315 3.65 27.49 9.42
C THR A 315 3.60 26.29 8.48
N PHE A 316 4.02 25.12 8.96
CA PHE A 316 3.95 23.89 8.19
C PHE A 316 2.52 23.50 7.83
N LEU A 317 1.56 23.59 8.76
CA LEU A 317 0.16 23.23 8.49
C LEU A 317 -0.47 24.12 7.41
N GLN A 318 -0.10 25.40 7.34
CA GLN A 318 -0.55 26.27 6.24
C GLN A 318 0.09 25.85 4.91
N PHE A 319 1.36 25.49 4.95
CA PHE A 319 2.11 25.07 3.77
C PHE A 319 1.69 23.68 3.26
N SER A 320 1.31 22.77 4.15
CA SER A 320 0.90 21.40 3.83
C SER A 320 -0.39 21.31 3.01
N LEU A 321 -1.18 22.39 2.98
CA LEU A 321 -2.42 22.49 2.19
C LEU A 321 -2.19 23.00 0.76
N LYS A 322 -0.93 23.20 0.34
CA LYS A 322 -0.59 23.50 -1.05
C LYS A 322 -0.62 22.21 -1.86
N ARG A 323 -1.19 22.25 -3.08
CA ARG A 323 -1.34 21.06 -3.93
C ARG A 323 -0.02 20.37 -4.25
N GLU A 324 1.05 21.15 -4.44
CA GLU A 324 2.38 20.63 -4.72
C GLU A 324 2.94 19.84 -3.54
N MET A 325 2.64 20.28 -2.31
CA MET A 325 3.04 19.61 -1.08
C MET A 325 2.22 18.33 -0.85
N GLU A 326 0.90 18.39 -1.07
CA GLU A 326 0.02 17.21 -1.04
C GLU A 326 0.53 16.12 -1.99
N ALA A 327 0.78 16.48 -3.25
CA ALA A 327 1.28 15.56 -4.28
C ALA A 327 2.64 14.95 -3.90
N PHE A 328 3.56 15.76 -3.35
CA PHE A 328 4.86 15.27 -2.88
C PHE A 328 4.71 14.25 -1.73
N ILE A 329 3.86 14.53 -0.74
CA ILE A 329 3.66 13.63 0.41
C ILE A 329 2.97 12.34 -0.04
N GLU A 330 2.01 12.43 -0.97
CA GLU A 330 1.39 11.28 -1.61
C GLU A 330 2.43 10.42 -2.34
N GLU A 331 3.28 11.04 -3.16
CA GLU A 331 4.36 10.37 -3.88
C GLU A 331 5.36 9.68 -2.95
N LYS A 332 5.83 10.38 -1.90
CA LYS A 332 6.77 9.82 -0.94
C LYS A 332 6.16 8.67 -0.14
N ALA A 333 4.92 8.82 0.33
CA ALA A 333 4.20 7.76 1.05
C ALA A 333 3.98 6.53 0.16
N ARG A 334 3.74 6.75 -1.13
CA ARG A 334 3.64 5.72 -2.15
C ARG A 334 4.98 4.98 -2.30
N GLU A 335 6.10 5.69 -2.47
CA GLU A 335 7.44 5.09 -2.57
C GLU A 335 7.82 4.23 -1.35
N GLU A 336 7.52 4.72 -0.14
CA GLU A 336 7.79 4.00 1.12
C GLU A 336 7.03 2.66 1.22
N LYS A 337 5.80 2.60 0.70
CA LYS A 337 4.98 1.37 0.68
C LYS A 337 5.39 0.43 -0.45
N ILE A 338 5.80 0.98 -1.59
CA ILE A 338 6.04 0.26 -2.84
C ILE A 338 7.41 -0.42 -2.87
N GLY A 339 8.48 0.26 -2.43
CA GLY A 339 9.85 -0.21 -2.63
C GLY A 339 10.23 -1.49 -1.88
N LYS A 340 9.39 -1.97 -0.95
CA LYS A 340 9.72 -3.08 -0.04
C LYS A 340 9.14 -4.44 -0.47
N LEU A 341 8.15 -4.46 -1.37
CA LEU A 341 7.36 -5.66 -1.66
C LEU A 341 7.27 -6.03 -3.15
N PHE A 342 7.95 -5.26 -4.02
CA PHE A 342 8.05 -5.53 -5.45
C PHE A 342 9.48 -5.92 -5.80
N PHE A 343 9.67 -7.12 -6.37
CA PHE A 343 10.97 -7.68 -6.72
C PHE A 343 11.02 -7.98 -8.22
N SER A 344 12.01 -7.49 -8.93
CA SER A 344 12.18 -7.74 -10.37
C SER A 344 13.46 -8.49 -10.65
N THR A 345 13.37 -9.50 -11.52
CA THR A 345 14.50 -10.30 -11.99
C THR A 345 14.48 -10.44 -13.50
N GLN A 346 15.66 -10.58 -14.09
CA GLN A 346 15.85 -10.72 -15.53
C GLN A 346 16.44 -12.09 -15.85
N HIS A 347 15.91 -12.72 -16.89
CA HIS A 347 16.26 -14.05 -17.35
C HIS A 347 16.59 -14.04 -18.84
N PRO A 348 17.45 -14.96 -19.32
CA PRO A 348 17.63 -15.17 -20.74
C PRO A 348 16.31 -15.53 -21.42
N ARG A 349 16.02 -14.94 -22.59
CA ARG A 349 14.75 -15.12 -23.31
C ARG A 349 14.35 -16.59 -23.50
N GLN A 350 15.30 -17.44 -23.91
CA GLN A 350 15.07 -18.88 -24.10
C GLN A 350 14.83 -19.66 -22.80
N GLY A 351 15.22 -19.12 -21.65
CA GLY A 351 14.97 -19.69 -20.34
C GLY A 351 13.47 -19.87 -20.05
N ALA A 352 12.61 -19.09 -20.71
CA ALA A 352 11.16 -19.19 -20.58
C ALA A 352 10.57 -20.57 -20.92
N LEU A 353 11.25 -21.36 -21.77
CA LEU A 353 10.82 -22.70 -22.19
C LEU A 353 11.27 -23.81 -21.23
N THR A 354 12.20 -23.52 -20.34
CA THR A 354 12.79 -24.50 -19.43
C THR A 354 12.12 -24.47 -18.06
N TYR A 355 12.19 -25.59 -17.34
CA TYR A 355 11.82 -25.62 -15.94
C TYR A 355 13.01 -25.17 -15.10
N ASP A 356 12.86 -24.05 -14.39
CA ASP A 356 13.82 -23.63 -13.36
C ASP A 356 13.15 -23.61 -11.99
N GLU A 357 13.51 -24.59 -11.15
CA GLU A 357 13.02 -24.67 -9.79
C GLU A 357 13.52 -23.51 -8.90
N LYS A 358 14.70 -22.97 -9.20
CA LYS A 358 15.36 -21.96 -8.35
C LYS A 358 14.55 -20.68 -8.28
N ILE A 359 13.93 -20.25 -9.40
CA ILE A 359 13.05 -19.08 -9.44
C ILE A 359 11.92 -19.23 -8.42
N THR A 360 11.18 -20.35 -8.50
CA THR A 360 10.07 -20.62 -7.58
C THR A 360 10.54 -20.77 -6.13
N GLN A 361 11.70 -21.38 -5.88
CA GLN A 361 12.26 -21.49 -4.53
C GLN A 361 12.68 -20.13 -3.97
N SER A 362 13.27 -19.26 -4.81
CA SER A 362 13.65 -17.90 -4.45
C SER A 362 12.44 -17.08 -4.03
N HIS A 363 11.36 -17.07 -4.83
CA HIS A 363 10.13 -16.35 -4.50
C HIS A 363 9.55 -16.81 -3.15
N LYS A 364 9.49 -18.13 -2.92
CA LYS A 364 9.02 -18.70 -1.65
C LYS A 364 9.89 -18.29 -0.46
N TRP A 365 11.20 -18.25 -0.65
CA TRP A 365 12.13 -17.88 0.40
C TRP A 365 12.03 -16.39 0.73
N ILE A 366 12.05 -15.51 -0.28
CA ILE A 366 11.88 -14.05 -0.10
C ILE A 366 10.56 -13.75 0.60
N TYR A 367 9.46 -14.35 0.13
CA TYR A 367 8.16 -14.18 0.76
C TYR A 367 8.14 -14.61 2.24
N LYS A 368 8.80 -15.73 2.56
CA LYS A 368 8.92 -16.19 3.95
C LYS A 368 9.71 -15.21 4.81
N GLU A 369 10.77 -14.61 4.27
CA GLU A 369 11.61 -13.67 5.00
C GLU A 369 10.89 -12.34 5.24
N VAL A 370 10.23 -11.80 4.20
CA VAL A 370 9.36 -10.61 4.31
C VAL A 370 8.28 -10.81 5.37
N LYS A 371 7.67 -12.01 5.42
CA LYS A 371 6.64 -12.33 6.42
C LYS A 371 7.17 -12.43 7.85
N ASN A 372 8.43 -12.82 8.03
CA ASN A 372 9.07 -12.95 9.35
C ASN A 372 9.72 -11.65 9.83
N SER A 373 9.91 -10.67 8.94
CA SER A 373 10.44 -9.35 9.30
C SER A 373 9.49 -8.62 10.26
N PRO A 374 10.00 -7.92 11.29
CA PRO A 374 9.19 -7.01 12.10
C PRO A 374 8.50 -5.99 11.19
N ARG A 375 7.22 -5.68 11.47
CA ARG A 375 6.44 -4.65 10.73
C ARG A 375 6.81 -3.22 11.15
N ASP A 376 8.03 -3.01 11.63
CA ASP A 376 8.46 -1.82 12.38
C ASP A 376 8.66 -0.57 11.51
N SER A 377 8.30 -0.60 10.22
CA SER A 377 8.73 0.43 9.25
C SER A 377 7.62 1.20 8.55
N CYS A 378 6.34 1.02 8.91
CA CYS A 378 5.23 1.79 8.33
C CYS A 378 4.50 2.59 9.41
N SER A 379 4.46 3.91 9.24
CA SER A 379 3.86 4.86 10.18
C SER A 379 2.32 4.82 10.17
N LEU A 380 1.71 4.33 9.08
CA LEU A 380 0.27 4.04 9.01
C LEU A 380 -0.01 2.67 8.44
N GLU A 381 -0.90 1.92 9.10
CA GLU A 381 -1.38 0.62 8.64
C GLU A 381 -2.90 0.56 8.75
N CYS A 382 -3.59 -0.05 7.78
CA CYS A 382 -5.00 -0.37 7.93
C CYS A 382 -5.17 -1.89 8.08
N PRO A 383 -5.43 -2.43 9.28
CA PRO A 383 -5.34 -3.87 9.54
C PRO A 383 -6.43 -4.76 8.92
N GLY A 384 -7.31 -4.29 8.03
CA GLY A 384 -8.57 -5.01 7.75
C GLY A 384 -9.09 -5.10 6.31
N MET A 385 -8.46 -4.52 5.29
CA MET A 385 -9.25 -4.13 4.10
C MET A 385 -9.27 -5.11 2.95
N ASP A 386 -8.28 -5.98 2.81
CA ASP A 386 -8.40 -7.01 1.81
C ASP A 386 -9.13 -8.19 2.45
N CYS A 387 -10.45 -8.26 2.27
CA CYS A 387 -11.24 -9.41 2.72
C CYS A 387 -10.76 -10.74 2.07
N VAL A 388 -9.75 -10.66 1.18
CA VAL A 388 -9.06 -11.77 0.54
C VAL A 388 -7.60 -11.98 1.01
N VAL A 389 -6.93 -11.00 1.66
CA VAL A 389 -5.50 -11.07 2.06
C VAL A 389 -5.23 -10.43 3.44
N ARG A 390 -4.40 -11.06 4.29
CA ARG A 390 -4.06 -10.66 5.68
C ARG A 390 -2.89 -9.69 5.81
N SER A 391 -2.06 -9.60 4.77
CA SER A 391 -0.93 -8.68 4.71
C SER A 391 -0.76 -8.19 3.28
N PRO A 392 -0.06 -7.05 3.07
CA PRO A 392 0.28 -6.59 1.74
C PRO A 392 0.90 -7.72 0.89
N PRO A 393 0.52 -7.84 -0.38
CA PRO A 393 1.04 -8.87 -1.28
C PRO A 393 2.51 -8.60 -1.60
N VAL A 394 3.26 -9.66 -1.90
CA VAL A 394 4.60 -9.56 -2.48
C VAL A 394 4.52 -9.90 -3.95
N ILE A 395 5.05 -9.03 -4.80
CA ILE A 395 4.98 -9.16 -6.27
C ILE A 395 6.39 -9.45 -6.79
N PHE A 396 6.52 -10.52 -7.55
CA PHE A 396 7.74 -10.87 -8.27
C PHE A 396 7.52 -10.70 -9.77
N GLU A 397 8.40 -9.95 -10.44
CA GLU A 397 8.43 -9.73 -11.88
C GLU A 397 9.62 -10.49 -12.49
N ASP A 398 9.34 -11.40 -13.43
CA ASP A 398 10.34 -12.14 -14.19
C ASP A 398 10.32 -11.68 -15.66
N ARG A 399 11.33 -10.91 -16.08
CA ARG A 399 11.49 -10.41 -17.46
C ARG A 399 12.40 -11.34 -18.27
N TYR A 400 12.03 -11.62 -19.52
CA TYR A 400 12.77 -12.54 -20.40
C TYR A 400 13.35 -11.80 -21.62
N LEU A 401 14.63 -11.46 -21.55
CA LEU A 401 15.30 -10.52 -22.47
C LEU A 401 16.34 -11.20 -23.37
N ASP A 402 16.58 -10.61 -24.55
CA ASP A 402 17.66 -11.05 -25.44
C ASP A 402 19.04 -10.70 -24.84
N PRO A 403 20.10 -11.51 -25.07
CA PRO A 403 21.41 -11.31 -24.46
C PRO A 403 22.08 -9.95 -24.72
N ASN A 404 21.66 -9.25 -25.77
CA ASN A 404 22.29 -8.01 -26.24
C ASN A 404 21.54 -6.74 -25.81
N GLU A 405 20.39 -6.85 -25.13
CA GLU A 405 19.59 -5.70 -24.68
C GLU A 405 19.93 -5.21 -23.26
N GLY A 406 20.95 -5.79 -22.61
CA GLY A 406 21.42 -5.40 -21.28
C GLY A 406 22.91 -5.04 -21.25
N LEU A 407 23.23 -3.86 -20.69
CA LEU A 407 24.57 -3.43 -20.31
C LEU A 407 25.36 -4.51 -19.54
N GLN A 408 26.69 -4.39 -19.59
CA GLN A 408 27.69 -5.33 -19.06
C GLN A 408 27.38 -5.89 -17.65
N PRO A 409 27.77 -7.14 -17.35
CA PRO A 409 27.53 -7.78 -16.05
C PRO A 409 28.30 -7.08 -14.93
N ILE A 410 27.58 -6.69 -13.87
CA ILE A 410 28.17 -6.32 -12.59
C ILE A 410 27.82 -7.44 -11.62
N CYS A 411 28.83 -8.28 -11.33
CA CYS A 411 28.93 -9.32 -10.30
C CYS A 411 28.34 -10.73 -10.58
N ASP A 412 29.15 -11.74 -10.24
CA ASP A 412 28.86 -13.18 -10.31
C ASP A 412 27.95 -13.66 -9.16
N GLY A 413 27.08 -14.63 -9.46
CA GLY A 413 26.01 -15.11 -8.57
C GLY A 413 26.44 -15.71 -7.23
N ASP A 414 27.69 -16.16 -7.08
CA ASP A 414 28.23 -16.63 -5.78
C ASP A 414 28.49 -15.47 -4.81
N THR A 415 28.72 -14.27 -5.35
CA THR A 415 28.98 -13.05 -4.56
C THR A 415 27.69 -12.49 -3.94
N LEU A 416 26.53 -12.66 -4.60
CA LEU A 416 25.22 -12.15 -4.12
C LEU A 416 24.75 -12.83 -2.82
N ILE A 417 25.08 -14.11 -2.64
CA ILE A 417 24.79 -14.84 -1.39
C ILE A 417 25.77 -14.47 -0.27
N GLN A 418 26.98 -13.98 -0.57
CA GLN A 418 27.86 -13.44 0.48
C GLN A 418 27.51 -12.01 0.86
N VAL A 419 27.08 -11.20 -0.11
CA VAL A 419 26.79 -9.78 0.06
C VAL A 419 25.51 -9.53 0.87
N LEU A 420 24.47 -10.36 0.71
CA LEU A 420 23.25 -10.26 1.54
C LEU A 420 23.45 -10.72 2.99
N PHE A 421 24.56 -11.38 3.32
CA PHE A 421 24.69 -12.20 4.53
C PHE A 421 25.85 -11.84 5.48
N GLN A 422 26.51 -10.69 5.35
CA GLN A 422 27.56 -10.29 6.30
C GLN A 422 27.18 -9.24 7.36
N ASN A 423 26.04 -8.55 7.29
CA ASN A 423 25.61 -7.63 8.36
C ASN A 423 24.59 -8.28 9.32
N LYS A 424 25.09 -9.09 10.25
CA LYS A 424 24.38 -9.30 11.52
C LYS A 424 24.67 -8.10 12.43
N GLY A 425 23.75 -7.13 12.41
CA GLY A 425 23.72 -6.04 13.37
C GLY A 425 24.35 -4.76 12.85
N GLU A 426 23.60 -4.03 12.03
CA GLU A 426 23.42 -2.58 12.18
C GLU A 426 22.33 -2.11 11.19
N VAL A 427 21.45 -1.25 11.69
CA VAL A 427 20.35 -0.64 10.94
C VAL A 427 20.95 0.43 10.03
N ILE A 428 20.98 0.18 8.72
CA ILE A 428 21.33 1.21 7.73
C ILE A 428 20.18 1.32 6.73
N ASN A 429 19.51 2.48 6.77
CA ASN A 429 18.62 2.98 5.72
C ASN A 429 19.33 2.90 4.35
N ARG A 430 18.70 2.26 3.33
CA ARG A 430 18.60 2.74 1.92
C ARG A 430 18.13 1.66 0.93
N GLU A 431 17.13 2.06 0.12
CA GLU A 431 16.81 1.72 -1.30
C GLU A 431 16.47 0.27 -1.78
N PRO A 432 15.58 0.14 -2.81
CA PRO A 432 15.06 -1.14 -3.30
C PRO A 432 16.11 -2.03 -3.99
N ILE A 433 15.99 -3.35 -3.78
CA ILE A 433 16.96 -4.38 -4.17
C ILE A 433 16.63 -4.92 -5.57
N TRP A 434 17.58 -4.82 -6.50
CA TRP A 434 17.53 -5.44 -7.84
C TRP A 434 18.42 -6.69 -7.89
N VAL A 435 17.88 -7.85 -8.27
CA VAL A 435 18.63 -9.11 -8.31
C VAL A 435 18.82 -9.58 -9.76
N ARG A 436 20.08 -9.65 -10.20
CA ARG A 436 20.49 -10.20 -11.52
C ARG A 436 20.98 -11.63 -11.32
N TYR A 437 20.42 -12.59 -12.06
CA TYR A 437 20.90 -13.99 -12.06
C TYR A 437 21.63 -14.25 -13.38
N ILE A 438 22.93 -14.59 -13.34
CA ILE A 438 23.68 -15.05 -14.52
C ILE A 438 24.36 -16.37 -14.17
N HIS A 439 24.22 -17.35 -15.06
CA HIS A 439 24.77 -18.69 -14.98
C HIS A 439 26.26 -18.69 -15.38
N PRO A 440 27.21 -19.16 -14.54
CA PRO A 440 28.50 -19.59 -15.03
C PRO A 440 28.39 -21.06 -15.45
N ALA A 441 28.73 -21.37 -16.69
CA ALA A 441 29.06 -22.74 -17.08
C ALA A 441 30.48 -23.02 -16.55
N ASN A 442 30.62 -24.07 -15.72
CA ASN A 442 31.89 -24.66 -15.27
C ASN A 442 32.82 -23.82 -14.37
N VAL A 443 32.64 -23.80 -13.05
CA VAL A 443 33.75 -23.59 -12.10
C VAL A 443 33.48 -24.30 -10.76
N SER A 444 34.50 -24.99 -10.22
CA SER A 444 34.51 -25.62 -8.89
C SER A 444 34.95 -24.61 -7.81
N PRO A 445 34.51 -24.70 -6.55
CA PRO A 445 34.76 -23.64 -5.56
C PRO A 445 36.22 -23.63 -5.08
N PRO A 446 36.86 -22.46 -4.91
CA PRO A 446 38.15 -22.37 -4.26
C PRO A 446 38.00 -22.40 -2.73
N ALA A 447 38.89 -23.14 -2.08
CA ALA A 447 38.99 -23.22 -0.64
C ALA A 447 39.76 -22.02 -0.06
N GLY A 448 39.15 -21.33 0.91
CA GLY A 448 39.81 -20.51 1.94
C GLY A 448 40.36 -19.14 1.51
N LYS A 449 39.79 -18.06 2.07
CA LYS A 449 40.50 -16.93 2.72
C LYS A 449 39.52 -15.85 3.22
N GLN A 450 39.82 -15.29 4.40
CA GLN A 450 39.26 -14.06 4.99
C GLN A 450 39.72 -12.82 4.21
N ILE A 451 38.83 -11.85 3.91
CA ILE A 451 39.15 -10.43 3.69
C ILE A 451 37.96 -9.54 4.15
N GLN A 452 38.31 -8.32 4.59
CA GLN A 452 37.63 -7.27 5.36
C GLN A 452 37.13 -6.10 4.47
N GLU A 453 35.95 -5.56 4.83
CA GLU A 453 35.33 -4.20 4.63
C GLU A 453 35.33 -3.41 3.30
N ASP A 454 34.24 -2.62 3.16
CA ASP A 454 33.91 -1.48 2.29
C ASP A 454 33.54 -1.68 0.80
N PHE A 455 32.23 -1.80 0.51
CA PHE A 455 31.66 -1.54 -0.82
C PHE A 455 30.33 -0.77 -0.76
N ARG A 456 30.28 0.41 -1.41
CA ARG A 456 29.03 1.14 -1.74
C ARG A 456 28.39 0.52 -2.98
N PHE A 457 27.09 0.20 -2.92
CA PHE A 457 26.35 -0.29 -4.09
C PHE A 457 26.03 0.88 -5.05
N PRO A 458 26.28 0.72 -6.37
CA PRO A 458 25.81 1.68 -7.34
C PRO A 458 24.29 1.57 -7.51
N GLN A 459 23.60 2.70 -7.39
CA GLN A 459 22.23 2.89 -7.86
C GLN A 459 22.15 2.55 -9.35
N VAL A 460 21.34 1.57 -9.72
CA VAL A 460 20.92 1.38 -11.11
C VAL A 460 19.41 1.57 -11.14
N ALA A 461 19.01 2.77 -11.55
CA ALA A 461 17.63 3.06 -11.90
C ALA A 461 17.13 2.01 -12.91
N ARG A 462 15.84 1.67 -12.83
CA ARG A 462 15.11 0.96 -13.88
C ARG A 462 15.61 1.51 -15.23
N PRO A 463 16.30 0.73 -16.09
CA PRO A 463 16.56 1.23 -17.42
C PRO A 463 15.18 1.58 -17.97
N PRO A 464 14.94 2.83 -18.41
CA PRO A 464 13.67 3.19 -19.00
C PRO A 464 13.38 2.12 -20.04
N VAL A 465 12.14 1.60 -20.06
CA VAL A 465 11.60 0.91 -21.24
C VAL A 465 12.09 1.74 -22.42
N GLN A 466 12.92 1.17 -23.30
CA GLN A 466 13.76 1.96 -24.20
C GLN A 466 12.91 3.06 -24.85
N LYS A 467 12.98 4.29 -24.32
CA LYS A 467 12.31 5.47 -24.87
C LYS A 467 12.90 5.83 -26.23
N LYS A 468 13.95 5.12 -26.67
CA LYS A 468 14.68 5.34 -27.91
C LYS A 468 13.83 5.17 -29.18
N ASP A 469 12.63 4.59 -29.09
CA ASP A 469 11.68 4.57 -30.22
C ASP A 469 10.47 5.52 -30.04
N LEU A 470 10.35 6.22 -28.90
CA LEU A 470 9.22 7.11 -28.60
C LEU A 470 9.44 8.57 -29.06
N GLU A 471 10.69 9.04 -29.17
CA GLU A 471 10.97 10.43 -29.61
C GLU A 471 11.02 10.62 -31.14
N LYS A 472 10.55 9.64 -31.92
CA LYS A 472 10.44 9.76 -33.39
C LYS A 472 9.11 9.32 -34.00
N ARG A 473 8.04 9.21 -33.21
CA ARG A 473 6.68 9.10 -33.74
C ARG A 473 5.83 10.28 -33.32
N SER A 474 6.14 11.42 -33.91
CA SER A 474 5.16 12.48 -34.11
C SER A 474 4.01 11.94 -34.98
N SER A 475 2.77 12.08 -34.47
CA SER A 475 1.53 12.29 -35.25
C SER A 475 0.90 11.17 -36.11
N GLU A 476 0.87 9.89 -35.71
CA GLU A 476 0.22 8.84 -36.54
C GLU A 476 -0.84 7.93 -35.90
N ASP A 477 -1.17 8.02 -34.59
CA ASP A 477 -2.16 7.11 -33.98
C ASP A 477 -3.34 7.84 -33.31
N ASP A 478 -4.15 8.54 -34.14
CA ASP A 478 -5.35 9.29 -33.73
C ASP A 478 -6.59 8.39 -33.55
N GLY A 479 -6.40 7.14 -33.10
CA GLY A 479 -7.45 6.14 -32.98
C GLY A 479 -7.63 5.60 -31.56
N THR A 480 -8.78 4.98 -31.31
CA THR A 480 -9.17 4.45 -30.00
C THR A 480 -8.36 3.19 -29.63
N HIS A 481 -7.83 3.17 -28.42
CA HIS A 481 -7.28 1.97 -27.77
C HIS A 481 -8.42 1.20 -27.08
N LEU A 482 -8.90 0.15 -27.73
CA LEU A 482 -9.95 -0.71 -27.17
C LEU A 482 -9.36 -1.72 -26.18
N ILE A 483 -9.84 -1.72 -24.94
CA ILE A 483 -9.47 -2.69 -23.91
C ILE A 483 -10.65 -3.64 -23.65
N VAL A 484 -10.47 -4.92 -23.99
CA VAL A 484 -11.49 -5.95 -23.87
C VAL A 484 -11.23 -6.82 -22.63
N CYS A 485 -12.17 -6.82 -21.69
CA CYS A 485 -12.12 -7.57 -20.45
C CYS A 485 -12.98 -8.84 -20.52
N ALA A 486 -12.38 -10.02 -20.37
CA ALA A 486 -13.05 -11.31 -20.38
C ALA A 486 -12.98 -12.00 -19.01
N HIS A 487 -14.16 -12.21 -18.39
CA HIS A 487 -14.29 -12.78 -17.05
C HIS A 487 -14.11 -14.31 -17.00
N GLY A 488 -14.05 -14.86 -15.78
CA GLY A 488 -13.82 -16.29 -15.52
C GLY A 488 -15.09 -17.16 -15.55
N LEU A 489 -14.91 -18.46 -15.30
CA LEU A 489 -16.00 -19.44 -15.22
C LEU A 489 -16.94 -19.11 -14.04
N GLY A 490 -18.25 -19.04 -14.29
CA GLY A 490 -19.25 -18.63 -13.32
C GLY A 490 -19.21 -17.14 -12.95
N GLY A 491 -18.35 -16.38 -13.60
CA GLY A 491 -18.09 -14.96 -13.34
C GLY A 491 -19.01 -14.00 -14.09
N SER A 492 -18.64 -12.74 -14.00
CA SER A 492 -19.44 -11.60 -14.46
C SER A 492 -18.56 -10.47 -15.00
N HIS A 493 -19.13 -9.53 -15.77
CA HIS A 493 -18.41 -8.31 -16.18
C HIS A 493 -17.93 -7.44 -14.99
N PHE A 494 -18.48 -7.63 -13.78
CA PHE A 494 -18.03 -6.93 -12.58
C PHE A 494 -16.67 -7.41 -12.07
N ASP A 495 -16.25 -8.63 -12.40
CA ASP A 495 -15.05 -9.27 -11.85
C ASP A 495 -13.78 -8.46 -12.16
N LEU A 496 -13.74 -7.79 -13.31
CA LEU A 496 -12.59 -7.01 -13.78
C LEU A 496 -12.77 -5.49 -13.61
N MET A 497 -13.82 -5.03 -12.91
CA MET A 497 -14.08 -3.60 -12.75
C MET A 497 -12.99 -2.89 -11.95
N LEU A 498 -12.45 -3.53 -10.92
CA LEU A 498 -11.35 -2.97 -10.14
C LEU A 498 -10.06 -2.87 -10.99
N VAL A 499 -9.83 -3.84 -11.88
CA VAL A 499 -8.72 -3.80 -12.84
C VAL A 499 -8.89 -2.63 -13.82
N ARG A 500 -10.10 -2.44 -14.36
CA ARG A 500 -10.45 -1.29 -15.21
C ARG A 500 -10.18 0.03 -14.48
N HIS A 501 -10.63 0.17 -13.23
CA HIS A 501 -10.43 1.37 -12.42
C HIS A 501 -8.96 1.80 -12.35
N TYR A 502 -8.04 0.87 -12.04
CA TYR A 502 -6.61 1.21 -11.96
C TYR A 502 -5.99 1.59 -13.29
N ILE A 503 -6.46 1.02 -14.41
CA ILE A 503 -5.99 1.39 -15.74
C ILE A 503 -6.52 2.76 -16.14
N GLU A 504 -7.82 3.03 -15.94
CA GLU A 504 -8.44 4.33 -16.24
C GLU A 504 -7.83 5.46 -15.42
N ALA A 505 -7.48 5.19 -14.15
CA ALA A 505 -6.83 6.18 -13.29
C ALA A 505 -5.38 6.50 -13.71
N GLY A 506 -4.70 5.58 -14.41
CA GLY A 506 -3.28 5.72 -14.76
C GLY A 506 -3.01 6.14 -16.21
N VAL A 507 -3.90 5.81 -17.16
CA VAL A 507 -3.70 6.10 -18.59
C VAL A 507 -4.38 7.44 -18.93
N THR A 508 -3.63 8.54 -18.92
CA THR A 508 -4.19 9.91 -19.03
C THR A 508 -4.23 10.50 -20.45
N ASP A 509 -3.40 10.00 -21.37
CA ASP A 509 -3.08 10.70 -22.63
C ASP A 509 -3.72 10.09 -23.88
N ARG A 510 -4.72 9.20 -23.77
CA ARG A 510 -5.24 8.44 -24.93
C ARG A 510 -6.75 8.23 -24.91
N ASP A 511 -7.35 8.19 -26.09
CA ASP A 511 -8.73 7.73 -26.30
C ASP A 511 -8.79 6.22 -26.00
N VAL A 512 -9.14 5.87 -24.76
CA VAL A 512 -9.26 4.49 -24.29
C VAL A 512 -10.73 4.15 -24.10
N ASP A 513 -11.17 3.04 -24.71
CA ASP A 513 -12.53 2.54 -24.53
C ASP A 513 -12.52 1.12 -23.97
N PHE A 514 -13.33 0.86 -22.94
CA PHE A 514 -13.44 -0.45 -22.32
C PHE A 514 -14.68 -1.23 -22.79
N LEU A 515 -14.46 -2.48 -23.17
CA LEU A 515 -15.50 -3.48 -23.33
C LEU A 515 -15.43 -4.50 -22.18
N MET A 516 -16.33 -4.37 -21.21
CA MET A 516 -16.52 -5.33 -20.13
C MET A 516 -17.48 -6.45 -20.59
N SER A 517 -16.95 -7.59 -21.02
CA SER A 517 -17.76 -8.63 -21.69
C SER A 517 -18.87 -9.19 -20.82
N LYS A 518 -20.08 -9.27 -21.40
CA LYS A 518 -21.31 -9.80 -20.79
C LYS A 518 -21.79 -11.09 -21.44
N SER A 519 -21.33 -11.41 -22.64
CA SER A 519 -21.91 -12.48 -23.47
C SER A 519 -21.76 -13.89 -22.91
N ASN A 520 -20.86 -14.09 -21.95
CA ASN A 520 -20.55 -15.40 -21.37
C ASN A 520 -20.85 -15.49 -19.86
N MET A 521 -21.63 -14.57 -19.30
CA MET A 521 -21.90 -14.47 -17.85
C MET A 521 -22.67 -15.68 -17.29
N GLY A 522 -22.39 -15.99 -16.02
CA GLY A 522 -23.17 -16.98 -15.26
C GLY A 522 -23.14 -18.39 -15.89
N PRO A 523 -24.31 -19.06 -16.07
CA PRO A 523 -24.35 -20.46 -16.50
C PRO A 523 -23.84 -20.68 -17.93
N PHE A 524 -23.80 -19.65 -18.78
CA PHE A 524 -23.30 -19.75 -20.15
C PHE A 524 -21.82 -20.09 -20.21
N SER A 525 -21.03 -19.65 -19.23
CA SER A 525 -19.58 -19.95 -19.15
C SER A 525 -19.23 -21.45 -19.09
N PHE A 526 -20.20 -22.32 -18.82
CA PHE A 526 -20.02 -23.79 -18.81
C PHE A 526 -20.12 -24.44 -20.21
N TRP A 527 -20.46 -23.65 -21.25
CA TRP A 527 -20.60 -24.14 -22.62
C TRP A 527 -19.25 -24.40 -23.30
N ASN A 528 -19.26 -24.91 -24.53
CA ASN A 528 -18.05 -25.17 -25.31
C ASN A 528 -17.26 -23.86 -25.52
N ILE A 529 -15.95 -23.88 -25.23
CA ILE A 529 -15.07 -22.70 -25.31
C ILE A 529 -15.05 -22.06 -26.71
N ASP A 530 -15.15 -22.85 -27.78
CA ASP A 530 -15.23 -22.30 -29.15
C ASP A 530 -16.49 -21.45 -29.35
N TYR A 531 -17.61 -21.87 -28.76
CA TYR A 531 -18.85 -21.09 -28.77
C TYR A 531 -18.73 -19.82 -27.91
N LEU A 532 -18.08 -19.92 -26.74
CA LEU A 532 -17.80 -18.74 -25.89
C LEU A 532 -16.91 -17.72 -26.61
N ALA A 533 -15.96 -18.19 -27.41
CA ALA A 533 -15.12 -17.33 -28.24
C ALA A 533 -15.93 -16.62 -29.33
N LYS A 534 -16.84 -17.34 -30.00
CA LYS A 534 -17.77 -16.73 -30.96
C LYS A 534 -18.64 -15.65 -30.32
N ASN A 535 -19.17 -15.90 -29.12
CA ASN A 535 -19.94 -14.91 -28.38
C ASN A 535 -19.14 -13.64 -28.07
N LEU A 536 -17.92 -13.81 -27.52
CA LEU A 536 -17.05 -12.68 -27.20
C LEU A 536 -16.67 -11.89 -28.45
N LEU A 537 -16.33 -12.58 -29.55
CA LEU A 537 -16.04 -11.93 -30.83
C LEU A 537 -17.21 -11.08 -31.33
N ASN A 538 -18.42 -11.64 -31.34
CA ASN A 538 -19.61 -10.89 -31.77
C ASN A 538 -19.83 -9.65 -30.90
N GLU A 539 -19.59 -9.75 -29.59
CA GLU A 539 -19.67 -8.61 -28.67
C GLU A 539 -18.63 -7.53 -29.00
N ILE A 540 -17.39 -7.92 -29.31
CA ILE A 540 -16.32 -6.99 -29.72
C ILE A 540 -16.72 -6.25 -31.00
N LEU A 541 -17.14 -6.99 -32.03
CA LEU A 541 -17.50 -6.39 -33.32
C LEU A 541 -18.71 -5.46 -33.19
N ASN A 542 -19.76 -5.89 -32.47
CA ASN A 542 -20.93 -5.07 -32.21
C ASN A 542 -20.56 -3.79 -31.43
N HIS A 543 -19.67 -3.88 -30.46
CA HIS A 543 -19.22 -2.74 -29.67
C HIS A 543 -18.48 -1.71 -30.52
N ILE A 544 -17.57 -2.17 -31.38
CA ILE A 544 -16.85 -1.32 -32.35
C ILE A 544 -17.85 -0.63 -33.29
N GLU A 545 -18.83 -1.37 -33.80
CA GLU A 545 -19.84 -0.83 -34.73
C GLU A 545 -20.78 0.18 -34.06
N ILE A 546 -21.35 -0.16 -32.91
CA ILE A 546 -22.32 0.69 -32.19
C ILE A 546 -21.68 1.99 -31.73
N LYS A 547 -20.46 1.93 -31.19
CA LYS A 547 -19.72 3.12 -30.76
C LYS A 547 -18.98 3.83 -31.89
N LYS A 548 -18.94 3.25 -33.10
CA LYS A 548 -18.22 3.77 -34.28
C LYS A 548 -16.74 4.02 -34.00
N LEU A 549 -16.10 3.09 -33.28
CA LEU A 549 -14.70 3.24 -32.87
C LEU A 549 -13.75 3.11 -34.05
N THR A 550 -12.80 4.04 -34.17
CA THR A 550 -11.66 3.90 -35.09
C THR A 550 -10.52 3.23 -34.33
N VAL A 551 -10.59 1.90 -34.22
CA VAL A 551 -9.66 1.14 -33.38
C VAL A 551 -8.24 1.22 -33.94
N SER A 552 -7.31 1.81 -33.18
CA SER A 552 -5.87 1.81 -33.45
C SER A 552 -5.18 0.61 -32.84
N ARG A 553 -5.54 0.30 -31.58
CA ARG A 553 -4.93 -0.74 -30.75
C ARG A 553 -5.99 -1.52 -29.99
N ILE A 554 -5.76 -2.81 -29.80
CA ILE A 554 -6.61 -3.68 -28.97
C ILE A 554 -5.76 -4.32 -27.89
N SER A 555 -6.19 -4.20 -26.63
CA SER A 555 -5.66 -4.98 -25.52
C SER A 555 -6.72 -5.89 -24.95
N PHE A 556 -6.28 -7.04 -24.45
CA PHE A 556 -7.13 -8.04 -23.84
C PHE A 556 -6.69 -8.29 -22.40
N ILE A 557 -7.66 -8.24 -21.49
CA ILE A 557 -7.48 -8.58 -20.09
C ILE A 557 -8.34 -9.80 -19.79
N GLY A 558 -7.71 -10.92 -19.48
CA GLY A 558 -8.38 -12.17 -19.19
C GLY A 558 -8.25 -12.58 -17.73
N PHE A 559 -9.35 -12.98 -17.12
CA PHE A 559 -9.33 -13.68 -15.83
C PHE A 559 -9.73 -15.14 -16.00
N SER A 560 -8.94 -16.07 -15.45
CA SER A 560 -9.27 -17.49 -15.43
C SER A 560 -9.63 -18.02 -16.83
N LEU A 561 -10.79 -18.68 -17.00
CA LEU A 561 -11.33 -19.15 -18.30
C LEU A 561 -11.34 -18.06 -19.40
N GLY A 562 -11.57 -16.79 -19.06
CA GLY A 562 -11.58 -15.68 -20.02
C GLY A 562 -10.31 -15.62 -20.87
N ASN A 563 -9.16 -16.01 -20.31
CA ASN A 563 -7.89 -16.10 -21.03
C ASN A 563 -7.91 -17.10 -22.20
N ILE A 564 -8.59 -18.23 -22.01
CA ILE A 564 -8.67 -19.28 -23.04
C ILE A 564 -9.67 -18.87 -24.12
N ILE A 565 -10.76 -18.21 -23.71
CA ILE A 565 -11.74 -17.62 -24.63
C ILE A 565 -11.06 -16.58 -25.52
N ILE A 566 -10.25 -15.68 -24.95
CA ILE A 566 -9.48 -14.68 -25.71
C ILE A 566 -8.57 -15.37 -26.72
N ARG A 567 -7.76 -16.35 -26.30
CA ARG A 567 -6.89 -17.09 -27.23
C ARG A 567 -7.66 -17.74 -28.37
N ALA A 568 -8.86 -18.27 -28.10
CA ALA A 568 -9.72 -18.84 -29.12
C ALA A 568 -10.31 -17.77 -30.06
N VAL A 569 -10.62 -16.56 -29.59
CA VAL A 569 -11.04 -15.42 -30.44
C VAL A 569 -9.97 -15.08 -31.47
N LEU A 570 -8.69 -15.06 -31.08
CA LEU A 570 -7.57 -14.74 -31.98
C LEU A 570 -7.45 -15.71 -33.17
N CYS A 571 -7.99 -16.93 -33.02
CA CYS A 571 -7.94 -17.97 -34.04
C CYS A 571 -9.10 -17.86 -35.06
N ARG A 572 -10.04 -16.93 -34.86
CA ARG A 572 -11.25 -16.81 -35.67
C ARG A 572 -11.00 -15.95 -36.91
N PRO A 573 -11.37 -16.41 -38.12
CA PRO A 573 -11.17 -15.64 -39.35
C PRO A 573 -11.78 -14.24 -39.31
N GLU A 574 -12.93 -14.10 -38.64
CA GLU A 574 -13.62 -12.82 -38.49
C GLU A 574 -12.80 -11.77 -37.71
N PHE A 575 -11.80 -12.19 -36.94
CA PHE A 575 -10.92 -11.31 -36.16
C PHE A 575 -9.59 -10.98 -36.87
N GLU A 576 -9.30 -11.62 -38.02
CA GLU A 576 -8.01 -11.56 -38.70
C GLU A 576 -7.56 -10.11 -39.02
N ALA A 577 -8.50 -9.25 -39.41
CA ALA A 577 -8.26 -7.84 -39.71
C ALA A 577 -7.73 -7.01 -38.52
N TYR A 578 -7.89 -7.50 -37.29
CA TYR A 578 -7.45 -6.82 -36.07
C TYR A 578 -6.14 -7.36 -35.49
N LEU A 579 -5.59 -8.47 -36.01
CA LEU A 579 -4.37 -9.09 -35.46
C LEU A 579 -3.18 -8.13 -35.46
N GLY A 580 -3.05 -7.30 -36.49
CA GLY A 580 -1.99 -6.28 -36.58
C GLY A 580 -2.15 -5.10 -35.60
N LYS A 581 -3.26 -5.01 -34.86
CA LYS A 581 -3.55 -3.96 -33.88
C LYS A 581 -3.39 -4.42 -32.43
N LEU A 582 -2.93 -5.65 -32.21
CA LEU A 582 -2.83 -6.22 -30.86
C LEU A 582 -1.69 -5.59 -30.06
N HIS A 583 -2.03 -5.00 -28.92
CA HIS A 583 -1.09 -4.29 -28.06
C HIS A 583 -0.72 -5.13 -26.84
N THR A 584 -1.64 -5.36 -25.90
CA THR A 584 -1.34 -6.06 -24.64
C THR A 584 -2.28 -7.21 -24.36
N PHE A 585 -1.73 -8.36 -24.01
CA PHE A 585 -2.43 -9.49 -23.42
C PHE A 585 -2.04 -9.62 -21.95
N LEU A 586 -2.93 -9.21 -21.05
CA LEU A 586 -2.75 -9.30 -19.60
C LEU A 586 -3.59 -10.46 -19.05
N SER A 587 -2.92 -11.48 -18.53
CA SER A 587 -3.55 -12.72 -18.10
C SER A 587 -3.47 -12.91 -16.59
N PHE A 588 -4.61 -12.80 -15.90
CA PHE A 588 -4.72 -13.14 -14.47
C PHE A 588 -5.16 -14.60 -14.30
N GLY A 589 -4.29 -15.44 -13.75
CA GLY A 589 -4.60 -16.82 -13.37
C GLY A 589 -5.14 -17.68 -14.50
N GLY A 590 -4.65 -17.52 -15.74
CA GLY A 590 -5.17 -18.23 -16.91
C GLY A 590 -4.79 -19.71 -16.96
N PRO A 591 -5.72 -20.68 -17.08
CA PRO A 591 -5.39 -22.11 -17.19
C PRO A 591 -4.89 -22.48 -18.60
N HIS A 592 -3.82 -21.84 -19.06
CA HIS A 592 -3.33 -21.91 -20.45
C HIS A 592 -2.91 -23.30 -20.90
N MET A 593 -2.44 -24.11 -19.96
CA MET A 593 -2.10 -25.52 -20.12
C MET A 593 -3.10 -26.44 -19.41
N GLY A 594 -4.31 -25.94 -19.16
CA GLY A 594 -5.37 -26.61 -18.42
C GLY A 594 -5.09 -26.73 -16.93
N VAL A 595 -5.82 -27.62 -16.27
CA VAL A 595 -5.64 -27.95 -14.84
C VAL A 595 -4.82 -29.24 -14.63
N LEU A 596 -3.99 -29.59 -15.62
CA LEU A 596 -3.04 -30.71 -15.54
C LEU A 596 -2.03 -30.51 -14.41
N TYR A 597 -1.56 -31.62 -13.82
CA TYR A 597 -0.55 -31.62 -12.76
C TYR A 597 -0.88 -30.78 -11.52
N ASN A 598 -2.16 -30.43 -11.30
CA ASN A 598 -2.59 -29.71 -10.10
C ASN A 598 -2.23 -30.51 -8.82
N SER A 599 -1.67 -29.83 -7.82
CA SER A 599 -1.29 -30.40 -6.53
C SER A 599 -2.49 -30.57 -5.59
N SER A 600 -3.60 -29.84 -5.79
CA SER A 600 -4.78 -29.86 -4.92
C SER A 600 -5.61 -31.13 -5.05
N THR A 601 -5.60 -31.98 -4.02
CA THR A 601 -6.41 -33.21 -3.92
C THR A 601 -7.92 -32.92 -3.89
N LEU A 602 -8.34 -31.83 -3.25
CA LEU A 602 -9.75 -31.42 -3.15
C LEU A 602 -10.30 -30.96 -4.51
N LEU A 603 -9.51 -30.25 -5.31
CA LEU A 603 -9.94 -29.86 -6.66
C LEU A 603 -10.03 -31.07 -7.60
N LYS A 604 -9.17 -32.07 -7.45
CA LYS A 604 -9.28 -33.35 -8.19
C LYS A 604 -10.58 -34.08 -7.88
N ILE A 605 -11.07 -33.98 -6.65
CA ILE A 605 -12.35 -34.56 -6.21
C ILE A 605 -13.52 -33.70 -6.70
N GLY A 606 -13.48 -32.38 -6.53
CA GLY A 606 -14.51 -31.45 -6.99
C GLY A 606 -14.69 -31.43 -8.51
N LEU A 607 -13.59 -31.44 -9.28
CA LEU A 607 -13.61 -31.61 -10.73
C LEU A 607 -14.22 -32.96 -11.11
N ARG A 608 -13.89 -34.05 -10.42
CA ARG A 608 -14.55 -35.35 -10.66
C ARG A 608 -16.06 -35.27 -10.43
N CYS A 609 -16.54 -34.56 -9.41
CA CYS A 609 -17.97 -34.39 -9.13
C CYS A 609 -18.69 -33.52 -10.18
N ILE A 610 -18.11 -32.38 -10.56
CA ILE A 610 -18.70 -31.46 -11.56
C ILE A 610 -18.69 -32.08 -12.97
N GLN A 611 -17.72 -32.96 -13.25
CA GLN A 611 -17.59 -33.68 -14.52
C GLN A 611 -18.53 -34.87 -14.69
N LEU A 612 -19.24 -35.30 -13.62
CA LEU A 612 -20.31 -36.29 -13.74
C LEU A 612 -21.54 -35.73 -14.47
N GLN A 613 -21.61 -34.42 -14.67
CA GLN A 613 -22.68 -33.75 -15.39
C GLN A 613 -22.23 -33.40 -16.82
N LYS A 614 -22.79 -34.09 -17.83
CA LYS A 614 -22.43 -33.94 -19.26
C LYS A 614 -22.64 -32.53 -19.84
N SER A 615 -23.26 -31.60 -19.11
CA SER A 615 -23.57 -30.23 -19.56
C SER A 615 -22.43 -29.22 -19.42
N ASN A 616 -21.32 -29.55 -18.74
CA ASN A 616 -20.24 -28.61 -18.41
C ASN A 616 -19.00 -28.79 -19.32
N VAL A 617 -19.17 -28.49 -20.61
CA VAL A 617 -18.17 -28.78 -21.66
C VAL A 617 -16.87 -27.99 -21.47
N SER A 618 -16.91 -26.71 -21.08
CA SER A 618 -15.68 -25.94 -20.84
C SER A 618 -14.84 -26.53 -19.71
N VAL A 619 -15.46 -27.07 -18.66
CA VAL A 619 -14.74 -27.72 -17.55
C VAL A 619 -14.03 -28.99 -18.01
N LEU A 620 -14.60 -29.74 -18.95
CA LEU A 620 -13.96 -30.90 -19.56
C LEU A 620 -12.78 -30.49 -20.45
N GLN A 621 -12.93 -29.43 -21.24
CA GLN A 621 -11.87 -28.86 -22.09
C GLN A 621 -10.71 -28.33 -21.24
N LEU A 622 -10.99 -27.55 -20.19
CA LEU A 622 -9.99 -27.09 -19.21
C LEU A 622 -9.31 -28.25 -18.45
N GLY A 623 -10.09 -29.31 -18.20
CA GLY A 623 -9.64 -30.54 -17.55
C GLY A 623 -8.79 -31.45 -18.42
N PHE A 624 -8.63 -31.13 -19.72
CA PHE A 624 -7.94 -31.98 -20.69
C PHE A 624 -8.59 -33.38 -20.81
N ARG A 625 -9.94 -33.42 -20.77
CA ARG A 625 -10.78 -34.63 -20.70
C ARG A 625 -11.90 -34.67 -21.75
N ASP A 626 -11.95 -33.68 -22.63
CA ASP A 626 -12.91 -33.59 -23.73
C ASP A 626 -12.62 -34.59 -24.86
N HIS A 627 -11.43 -35.20 -24.89
CA HIS A 627 -11.09 -36.27 -25.82
C HIS A 627 -10.15 -37.32 -25.18
N LYS A 628 -10.21 -38.58 -25.66
CA LYS A 628 -9.37 -39.69 -25.16
C LYS A 628 -7.89 -39.55 -25.53
N ASP A 629 -7.64 -39.14 -26.77
CA ASP A 629 -6.31 -38.78 -27.27
C ASP A 629 -5.95 -37.34 -26.81
N PRO A 630 -4.89 -37.17 -26.00
CA PRO A 630 -4.36 -35.87 -25.58
C PRO A 630 -4.19 -34.84 -26.69
N ARG A 631 -3.76 -35.26 -27.89
CA ARG A 631 -3.47 -34.35 -29.01
C ARG A 631 -4.71 -33.91 -29.79
N LYS A 632 -5.87 -34.49 -29.47
CA LYS A 632 -7.17 -34.12 -30.03
C LYS A 632 -8.05 -33.35 -29.03
N THR A 633 -7.53 -33.06 -27.84
CA THR A 633 -8.20 -32.17 -26.89
C THR A 633 -8.21 -30.73 -27.40
N PHE A 634 -9.22 -29.96 -27.02
CA PHE A 634 -9.37 -28.57 -27.42
C PHE A 634 -8.14 -27.73 -27.06
N LEU A 635 -7.62 -27.86 -25.84
CA LEU A 635 -6.46 -27.07 -25.39
C LEU A 635 -5.19 -27.41 -26.18
N TYR A 636 -4.98 -28.67 -26.55
CA TYR A 636 -3.84 -29.03 -27.39
C TYR A 636 -3.98 -28.41 -28.79
N GLN A 637 -5.15 -28.55 -29.42
CA GLN A 637 -5.40 -27.95 -30.74
C GLN A 637 -5.26 -26.43 -30.72
N LEU A 638 -5.75 -25.78 -29.66
CA LEU A 638 -5.58 -24.34 -29.46
C LEU A 638 -4.11 -23.95 -29.25
N SER A 639 -3.29 -24.81 -28.63
CA SER A 639 -1.86 -24.52 -28.45
C SER A 639 -1.12 -24.38 -29.79
N GLN A 640 -1.59 -25.08 -30.84
CA GLN A 640 -0.98 -25.07 -32.17
C GLN A 640 -1.37 -23.85 -33.01
N LYS A 641 -2.28 -23.01 -32.53
CA LYS A 641 -2.76 -21.84 -33.25
C LYS A 641 -1.90 -20.61 -32.94
N ALA A 642 -1.64 -19.81 -33.96
CA ALA A 642 -1.04 -18.49 -33.82
C ALA A 642 -1.97 -17.56 -33.03
N GLY A 643 -1.40 -16.59 -32.31
CA GLY A 643 -2.19 -15.57 -31.63
C GLY A 643 -1.38 -14.65 -30.71
N LEU A 644 -0.65 -15.23 -29.75
CA LEU A 644 0.01 -14.43 -28.71
C LEU A 644 1.23 -13.66 -29.22
N GLU A 645 1.88 -14.17 -30.26
CA GLU A 645 3.03 -13.53 -30.91
C GLU A 645 2.69 -12.22 -31.61
N TYR A 646 1.40 -11.93 -31.86
CA TYR A 646 0.95 -10.68 -32.47
C TYR A 646 0.89 -9.53 -31.46
N PHE A 647 0.88 -9.81 -30.15
CA PHE A 647 0.86 -8.76 -29.14
C PHE A 647 2.24 -8.11 -28.97
N ARG A 648 2.24 -6.80 -28.74
CA ARG A 648 3.43 -6.07 -28.27
C ARG A 648 3.83 -6.50 -26.86
N ASN A 649 2.88 -6.77 -25.97
CA ASN A 649 3.13 -7.20 -24.60
C ASN A 649 2.30 -8.45 -24.27
N VAL A 650 2.97 -9.49 -23.76
CA VAL A 650 2.34 -10.69 -23.18
C VAL A 650 2.74 -10.76 -21.71
N VAL A 651 1.76 -10.50 -20.84
CA VAL A 651 1.94 -10.39 -19.40
C VAL A 651 1.14 -11.49 -18.70
N LEU A 652 1.84 -12.42 -18.06
CA LEU A 652 1.22 -13.57 -17.40
C LEU A 652 1.34 -13.47 -15.89
N VAL A 653 0.22 -13.44 -15.18
CA VAL A 653 0.15 -13.27 -13.73
C VAL A 653 -0.35 -14.56 -13.09
N GLY A 654 0.44 -15.12 -12.16
CA GLY A 654 0.09 -16.32 -11.39
C GLY A 654 0.35 -16.14 -9.90
N SER A 655 -0.11 -17.11 -9.10
CA SER A 655 0.14 -17.16 -7.66
C SER A 655 0.31 -18.60 -7.20
N LEU A 656 1.30 -18.87 -6.35
CA LEU A 656 1.46 -20.17 -5.71
C LEU A 656 0.34 -20.51 -4.73
N GLN A 657 -0.42 -19.52 -4.27
CA GLN A 657 -1.56 -19.69 -3.39
C GLN A 657 -2.90 -19.84 -4.14
N ASP A 658 -2.89 -19.81 -5.47
CA ASP A 658 -4.01 -20.24 -6.30
C ASP A 658 -4.09 -21.78 -6.32
N LYS A 659 -5.19 -22.35 -5.81
CA LYS A 659 -5.42 -23.81 -5.84
C LYS A 659 -6.38 -24.23 -6.96
N MET A 660 -7.00 -23.28 -7.66
CA MET A 660 -7.91 -23.50 -8.79
C MET A 660 -7.12 -23.75 -10.06
N VAL A 661 -6.20 -22.84 -10.39
CA VAL A 661 -5.36 -22.92 -11.58
C VAL A 661 -3.93 -23.27 -11.17
N PRO A 662 -3.33 -24.33 -11.73
CA PRO A 662 -1.94 -24.65 -11.42
C PRO A 662 -1.02 -23.48 -11.76
N TYR A 663 -0.13 -23.14 -10.83
CA TYR A 663 0.86 -22.07 -10.96
C TYR A 663 1.59 -22.08 -12.33
N HIS A 664 2.07 -23.26 -12.73
CA HIS A 664 2.78 -23.43 -13.99
C HIS A 664 1.89 -23.23 -15.24
N SER A 665 0.59 -23.48 -15.12
CA SER A 665 -0.38 -23.24 -16.19
C SER A 665 -0.67 -21.75 -16.36
N ALA A 666 -0.83 -21.01 -15.26
CA ALA A 666 -1.01 -19.55 -15.25
C ALA A 666 0.12 -18.81 -15.95
N ARG A 667 1.35 -19.32 -15.82
CA ARG A 667 2.58 -18.69 -16.33
C ARG A 667 3.11 -19.32 -17.61
N MET A 668 2.39 -20.31 -18.17
CA MET A 668 2.84 -21.08 -19.34
C MET A 668 4.26 -21.64 -19.19
N GLU A 669 4.57 -22.32 -18.08
CA GLU A 669 5.91 -22.84 -17.81
C GLU A 669 5.90 -24.36 -17.64
N MET A 670 7.06 -24.97 -17.86
CA MET A 670 7.26 -26.39 -17.57
C MET A 670 7.14 -26.65 -16.05
N CYS A 671 6.80 -27.88 -15.66
CA CYS A 671 6.70 -28.24 -14.24
C CYS A 671 7.28 -29.64 -13.95
N LYS A 672 7.65 -29.88 -12.69
CA LYS A 672 8.18 -31.19 -12.24
C LYS A 672 7.28 -32.37 -12.61
N GLY A 673 5.97 -32.19 -12.55
CA GLY A 673 5.01 -33.24 -12.89
C GLY A 673 5.09 -33.66 -14.36
N ALA A 674 5.20 -32.67 -15.26
CA ALA A 674 5.39 -32.91 -16.68
C ALA A 674 6.74 -33.57 -16.98
N LEU A 675 7.83 -33.16 -16.30
CA LEU A 675 9.15 -33.76 -16.50
C LEU A 675 9.23 -35.24 -16.08
N LYS A 676 8.40 -35.67 -15.14
CA LYS A 676 8.34 -37.07 -14.67
C LYS A 676 7.41 -37.95 -15.49
N SER A 677 6.52 -37.36 -16.29
CA SER A 677 5.51 -38.11 -17.05
C SER A 677 6.00 -38.35 -18.47
N ASN A 678 6.01 -39.60 -18.93
CA ASN A 678 6.50 -39.91 -20.27
C ASN A 678 5.57 -39.36 -21.38
N THR A 679 4.35 -39.88 -21.50
CA THR A 679 3.45 -39.54 -22.61
C THR A 679 2.75 -38.20 -22.44
N LEU A 680 2.10 -37.97 -21.29
CA LEU A 680 1.39 -36.71 -21.03
C LEU A 680 2.36 -35.54 -20.78
N GLY A 681 3.56 -35.82 -20.26
CA GLY A 681 4.61 -34.81 -20.11
C GLY A 681 5.14 -34.32 -21.45
N THR A 682 5.30 -35.22 -22.43
CA THR A 682 5.66 -34.85 -23.81
C THR A 682 4.60 -33.94 -24.44
N VAL A 683 3.32 -34.32 -24.34
CA VAL A 683 2.21 -33.50 -24.86
C VAL A 683 2.17 -32.13 -24.19
N TYR A 684 2.37 -32.07 -22.87
CA TYR A 684 2.45 -30.80 -22.14
C TYR A 684 3.60 -29.92 -22.65
N SER A 685 4.77 -30.53 -22.88
CA SER A 685 5.96 -29.82 -23.38
C SER A 685 5.78 -29.31 -24.82
N GLU A 686 5.07 -30.07 -25.66
CA GLU A 686 4.65 -29.62 -27.00
C GLU A 686 3.74 -28.39 -26.88
N MET A 687 2.71 -28.41 -26.02
CA MET A 687 1.79 -27.28 -25.85
C MET A 687 2.51 -26.00 -25.39
N VAL A 688 3.43 -26.10 -24.43
CA VAL A 688 4.22 -24.95 -23.96
C VAL A 688 5.03 -24.36 -25.11
N ARG A 689 5.72 -25.22 -25.89
CA ARG A 689 6.52 -24.76 -27.04
C ARG A 689 5.67 -24.15 -28.15
N ASN A 690 4.55 -24.78 -28.50
CA ASN A 690 3.67 -24.28 -29.55
C ASN A 690 3.20 -22.85 -29.27
N VAL A 691 2.93 -22.52 -28.00
CA VAL A 691 2.47 -21.19 -27.59
C VAL A 691 3.61 -20.20 -27.41
N LEU A 692 4.71 -20.60 -26.74
CA LEU A 692 5.76 -19.65 -26.35
C LEU A 692 6.86 -19.47 -27.38
N GLU A 693 7.19 -20.47 -28.22
CA GLU A 693 8.25 -20.28 -29.21
C GLU A 693 7.95 -19.12 -30.18
N PRO A 694 6.72 -18.97 -30.73
CA PRO A 694 6.40 -17.81 -31.57
C PRO A 694 6.56 -16.47 -30.85
N VAL A 695 6.11 -16.39 -29.59
CA VAL A 695 6.25 -15.20 -28.73
C VAL A 695 7.72 -14.86 -28.51
N LEU A 696 8.54 -15.85 -28.18
CA LEU A 696 9.98 -15.66 -27.93
C LEU A 696 10.77 -15.37 -29.21
N LYS A 697 10.33 -15.84 -30.38
CA LYS A 697 10.93 -15.51 -31.68
C LYS A 697 10.64 -14.08 -32.12
N ASN A 698 9.47 -13.54 -31.77
CA ASN A 698 9.15 -12.15 -32.04
C ASN A 698 9.86 -11.22 -31.05
N LYS A 699 10.93 -10.56 -31.47
CA LYS A 699 11.70 -9.62 -30.63
C LYS A 699 10.91 -8.37 -30.22
N ASN A 700 9.91 -7.99 -31.01
CA ASN A 700 9.04 -6.86 -30.70
C ASN A 700 7.97 -7.20 -29.65
N CYS A 701 7.86 -8.48 -29.27
CA CYS A 701 6.97 -8.94 -28.22
C CYS A 701 7.70 -8.95 -26.87
N ASN A 702 7.28 -8.09 -25.96
CA ASN A 702 7.71 -8.10 -24.57
C ASN A 702 7.01 -9.22 -23.81
N PHE A 703 7.78 -10.15 -23.22
CA PHE A 703 7.25 -11.29 -22.48
C PHE A 703 7.68 -11.23 -21.01
N VAL A 704 6.69 -11.13 -20.12
CA VAL A 704 6.91 -10.97 -18.67
C VAL A 704 5.97 -11.90 -17.90
N ARG A 705 6.50 -12.53 -16.85
CA ARG A 705 5.73 -13.33 -15.89
C ARG A 705 5.74 -12.68 -14.53
N TYR A 706 4.59 -12.65 -13.87
CA TYR A 706 4.45 -12.22 -12.49
C TYR A 706 4.08 -13.40 -11.59
N ASP A 707 4.63 -13.41 -10.39
CA ASP A 707 4.20 -14.25 -9.27
C ASP A 707 3.74 -13.35 -8.12
N ILE A 708 2.53 -13.61 -7.62
CA ILE A 708 1.95 -12.90 -6.49
C ILE A 708 1.93 -13.83 -5.29
N ALA A 709 2.69 -13.48 -4.26
CA ALA A 709 2.63 -14.17 -2.99
C ALA A 709 1.66 -13.47 -2.04
N LEU A 710 0.60 -14.20 -1.68
CA LEU A 710 -0.52 -13.71 -0.88
C LEU A 710 -0.55 -14.33 0.51
N ASP A 711 -0.74 -13.54 1.56
CA ASP A 711 -1.03 -14.06 2.90
C ASP A 711 -2.52 -14.27 3.09
N GLN A 712 -3.05 -15.43 2.72
CA GLN A 712 -4.50 -15.65 2.76
C GLN A 712 -5.06 -15.82 4.17
N PRO A 713 -6.27 -15.32 4.46
CA PRO A 713 -6.94 -15.58 5.72
C PRO A 713 -7.39 -17.05 5.84
N ASN A 714 -7.51 -17.60 7.05
CA ASN A 714 -8.00 -18.96 7.27
C ASN A 714 -9.54 -18.98 7.13
N THR A 715 -10.07 -18.72 5.93
CA THR A 715 -11.51 -18.74 5.63
C THR A 715 -11.88 -19.99 4.84
N PHE A 716 -13.18 -20.29 4.76
CA PHE A 716 -13.70 -21.37 3.93
C PHE A 716 -13.34 -21.21 2.44
N LYS A 717 -13.26 -19.97 1.92
CA LYS A 717 -12.78 -19.68 0.56
C LYS A 717 -11.29 -20.01 0.39
N SER A 718 -10.45 -19.76 1.40
CA SER A 718 -9.04 -20.19 1.40
C SER A 718 -8.85 -21.69 1.57
N PHE A 719 -9.80 -22.34 2.27
CA PHE A 719 -9.87 -23.79 2.42
C PHE A 719 -10.23 -24.48 1.10
N ILE A 720 -11.24 -23.96 0.37
CA ILE A 720 -11.63 -24.43 -0.98
C ILE A 720 -10.59 -24.02 -2.03
N GLY A 721 -9.83 -22.94 -1.79
CA GLY A 721 -8.73 -22.51 -2.63
C GLY A 721 -9.07 -21.48 -3.71
N THR A 722 -10.28 -20.92 -3.65
CA THR A 722 -10.73 -19.83 -4.54
C THR A 722 -10.18 -18.47 -4.11
N ALA A 723 -9.80 -18.30 -2.85
CA ALA A 723 -9.32 -17.01 -2.33
C ALA A 723 -8.12 -16.47 -3.12
N GLY A 724 -7.10 -17.30 -3.38
CA GLY A 724 -5.92 -16.88 -4.15
C GLY A 724 -6.21 -16.64 -5.63
N HIS A 725 -7.18 -17.38 -6.17
CA HIS A 725 -7.60 -17.21 -7.54
C HIS A 725 -8.28 -15.86 -7.74
N THR A 726 -9.25 -15.51 -6.89
CA THR A 726 -9.98 -14.24 -7.00
C THR A 726 -9.16 -13.04 -6.50
N ALA A 727 -8.23 -13.25 -5.55
CA ALA A 727 -7.36 -12.18 -5.04
C ALA A 727 -6.63 -11.43 -6.16
N MET A 728 -6.24 -12.10 -7.25
CA MET A 728 -5.52 -11.45 -8.36
C MET A 728 -6.35 -10.34 -9.05
N ILE A 729 -7.66 -10.28 -8.86
CA ILE A 729 -8.55 -9.28 -9.49
C ILE A 729 -9.40 -8.53 -8.46
N THR A 730 -9.42 -8.94 -7.19
CA THR A 730 -10.19 -8.28 -6.13
C THR A 730 -9.31 -7.66 -5.05
N SER A 731 -8.03 -8.01 -4.98
CA SER A 731 -7.08 -7.41 -4.04
C SER A 731 -6.69 -6.02 -4.52
N TRP A 732 -7.27 -4.98 -3.91
CA TRP A 732 -6.94 -3.60 -4.26
C TRP A 732 -5.46 -3.31 -3.98
N GLN A 733 -4.88 -3.88 -2.91
CA GLN A 733 -3.47 -3.71 -2.56
C GLN A 733 -2.55 -4.28 -3.64
N PHE A 734 -2.87 -5.48 -4.14
CA PHE A 734 -2.14 -6.07 -5.25
C PHE A 734 -2.28 -5.23 -6.52
N LEU A 735 -3.52 -4.88 -6.89
CA LEU A 735 -3.78 -4.18 -8.14
C LEU A 735 -3.17 -2.78 -8.15
N GLU A 736 -3.30 -2.03 -7.06
CA GLU A 736 -2.64 -0.72 -6.89
C GLU A 736 -1.13 -0.85 -7.07
N GLN A 737 -0.48 -1.77 -6.35
CA GLN A 737 0.96 -1.97 -6.47
C GLN A 737 1.37 -2.47 -7.86
N PHE A 738 0.61 -3.38 -8.47
CA PHE A 738 0.91 -3.94 -9.77
C PHE A 738 0.81 -2.91 -10.89
N PHE A 739 -0.28 -2.14 -10.92
CA PHE A 739 -0.52 -1.13 -11.96
C PHE A 739 0.43 0.05 -11.82
N LEU A 740 0.56 0.62 -10.62
CA LEU A 740 1.41 1.80 -10.42
C LEU A 740 2.90 1.53 -10.63
N ASN A 741 3.38 0.29 -10.46
CA ASN A 741 4.81 -0.03 -10.62
C ASN A 741 5.22 -0.53 -11.99
N ALA A 742 4.29 -1.18 -12.69
CA ALA A 742 4.67 -1.86 -13.92
C ALA A 742 3.55 -1.98 -14.94
N ALA A 743 2.32 -2.29 -14.51
CA ALA A 743 1.34 -2.74 -15.48
C ALA A 743 0.76 -1.61 -16.34
N LEU A 744 0.75 -0.36 -15.88
CA LEU A 744 0.34 0.81 -16.67
C LEU A 744 1.23 1.01 -17.92
N ASP A 745 2.54 0.80 -17.79
CA ASP A 745 3.49 0.90 -18.92
C ASP A 745 3.12 -0.03 -20.09
N TYR A 746 2.39 -1.12 -19.84
CA TYR A 746 1.95 -2.03 -20.90
C TYR A 746 0.74 -1.48 -21.68
N PHE A 747 0.08 -0.42 -21.26
CA PHE A 747 -1.07 0.17 -21.97
C PHE A 747 -0.72 1.48 -22.70
N GLU A 748 0.39 2.11 -22.33
CA GLU A 748 1.11 3.13 -23.11
C GLU A 748 1.80 2.53 -24.36
#